data_AF-A0A8T8SFH9-F1
#
_entry.id   AF-A0A8T8SFH9-F1
#
_cell.length_a   1.000
_cell.length_b   1.000
_cell.length_c   1.000
_cell.angle_alpha   90.00
_cell.angle_beta   90.00
_cell.angle_gamma   90.00
#
_symmetry.space_group_name_H-M   'P 1'
#
loop_
_entity.id
_entity.type
_entity.pdbx_description
1 polymer ?
#
loop_
_entity_poly.entity_id
_entity_poly.type
_entity_poly.pdbx_seq_one_letter_code
_entity_poly.pdbx_strand_id
1 'polypeptide(L)'
;MIPVDTSRKYRMRSQVSAWSPAGAGPTSTVYIGFVALDANGNYLDHGGYGTYRYAIAVASAIAHNERQSFSIIVTGEGNDGWGKFPPGTKYIRPMAILNYYSTNTYTWLSGIFVEDATESEAASSQASIATSQAAVATDRAAAAQTSFVNTASIQGNSLLKNSAFVDYPVAGFGNLPTGWGVYGSAAGIQRVAGVNGRPYALEFDVTSNPGAQTSVYTSPNAVGMKALDYMVAELDVTLVAGTLGGLGYLIRYSDGVGNYLGEAFDFNVPAMADAAGALPYWDGANQRGEPGKSYKWRILHRVPNNPNIRQVTIYLVADQYFFGWLSKKLRVDWCGLRVATETEVRDKTVLGPMEATVSSHSATLATHDARLASWLQRTSAGPARAEIEMFALDSSGNPTSEINLRARAISLGDVDEVLSVQDGRATVSGDLYVQQGRIVVDTGTHMKVIGNGFGSAGQFVEWFGPKMALNLCTEANGNAWLKKNGDAYFGGTLSAGILKNAVQTTSTSAAASVTTGAFGSNGGARVVTLSYSYSSNETILGACPASPTMTASIQLYRGTDATGVLLTTLNITNGTWSCSPGFGEFEPGGWNVDASGSLTYTDNSGGASASYFARISARNMPVGTNVTQRVGIVSTEA
;
A
#
# COMPACT_ATOMS: atom_id res chain seq x y z
N MET A 1 -42.77 52.80 32.10
CA MET A 1 -42.42 52.06 30.86
C MET A 1 -41.58 50.87 31.28
N ILE A 2 -41.85 49.68 30.76
CA ILE A 2 -41.11 48.46 31.09
C ILE A 2 -40.14 48.18 29.94
N PRO A 3 -38.82 48.15 30.15
CA PRO A 3 -37.87 47.79 29.10
C PRO A 3 -38.04 46.31 28.73
N VAL A 4 -37.96 46.02 27.43
CA VAL A 4 -37.99 44.64 26.92
C VAL A 4 -36.89 44.43 25.89
N ASP A 5 -36.29 43.25 25.91
CA ASP A 5 -35.43 42.76 24.85
C ASP A 5 -36.23 41.81 23.97
N THR A 6 -36.56 42.24 22.77
CA THR A 6 -37.44 41.48 21.86
C THR A 6 -36.86 40.13 21.45
N SER A 7 -35.56 39.87 21.64
CA SER A 7 -34.95 38.55 21.43
C SER A 7 -35.28 37.53 22.54
N ARG A 8 -35.75 38.01 23.70
CA ARG A 8 -36.08 37.20 24.86
C ARG A 8 -37.57 36.81 24.87
N LYS A 9 -37.93 35.85 25.73
CA LYS A 9 -39.31 35.35 25.88
C LYS A 9 -39.92 35.91 27.15
N TYR A 10 -41.00 36.66 27.02
CA TYR A 10 -41.72 37.22 28.16
C TYR A 10 -43.05 36.50 28.36
N ARG A 11 -43.24 35.92 29.55
CA ARG A 11 -44.55 35.40 29.93
C ARG A 11 -45.39 36.54 30.47
N MET A 12 -46.50 36.79 29.80
CA MET A 12 -47.45 37.82 30.16
C MET A 12 -48.74 37.18 30.64
N ARG A 13 -49.15 37.50 31.86
CA ARG A 13 -50.28 36.87 32.54
C ARG A 13 -51.26 37.90 33.06
N SER A 14 -52.53 37.55 33.06
CA SER A 14 -53.55 38.36 33.69
C SER A 14 -54.70 37.50 34.19
N GLN A 15 -55.44 38.01 35.17
CA GLN A 15 -56.68 37.40 35.64
C GLN A 15 -57.74 38.48 35.74
N VAL A 16 -58.91 38.17 35.19
CA VAL A 16 -60.03 39.09 35.08
C VAL A 16 -61.32 38.40 35.53
N SER A 17 -62.19 39.18 36.16
CA SER A 17 -63.53 38.75 36.56
C SER A 17 -64.55 39.83 36.21
N ALA A 18 -65.79 39.41 35.99
CA ALA A 18 -66.90 40.33 35.72
C ALA A 18 -68.09 40.08 36.66
N TRP A 19 -68.77 41.15 37.04
CA TRP A 19 -69.99 41.15 37.84
C TRP A 19 -70.99 42.13 37.24
N SER A 20 -72.27 41.79 37.25
CA SER A 20 -73.35 42.61 36.66
C SER A 20 -74.51 42.68 37.66
N PRO A 21 -75.01 43.88 38.01
CA PRO A 21 -76.17 44.03 38.88
C PRO A 21 -77.47 43.54 38.22
N ALA A 22 -77.50 43.37 36.90
CA ALA A 22 -78.64 42.85 36.14
C ALA A 22 -78.76 41.31 36.14
N GLY A 23 -77.83 40.59 36.79
CA GLY A 23 -77.82 39.13 36.83
C GLY A 23 -77.18 38.49 35.59
N ALA A 24 -77.85 37.47 35.00
CA ALA A 24 -77.36 36.62 33.90
C ALA A 24 -77.27 37.33 32.53
N GLY A 25 -76.77 38.56 32.47
CA GLY A 25 -76.38 39.26 31.25
C GLY A 25 -75.65 40.60 31.52
N PRO A 26 -75.15 41.28 30.47
CA PRO A 26 -74.34 40.78 29.36
C PRO A 26 -72.88 40.45 29.77
N THR A 27 -72.17 39.65 28.96
CA THR A 27 -70.73 39.38 29.13
C THR A 27 -69.92 40.66 28.96
N SER A 28 -68.92 40.88 29.81
CA SER A 28 -67.96 41.95 29.55
C SER A 28 -66.94 41.50 28.50
N THR A 29 -66.73 42.29 27.46
CA THR A 29 -65.65 42.04 26.50
C THR A 29 -64.39 42.78 26.94
N VAL A 30 -63.30 42.01 27.12
CA VAL A 30 -62.01 42.52 27.56
C VAL A 30 -60.93 42.39 26.49
N TYR A 31 -60.05 43.38 26.46
CA TYR A 31 -58.82 43.38 25.68
C TYR A 31 -57.65 43.67 26.61
N ILE A 32 -56.67 42.79 26.67
CA ILE A 32 -55.55 42.90 27.60
C ILE A 32 -54.25 42.67 26.84
N GLY A 33 -53.28 43.55 27.06
CA GLY A 33 -51.97 43.42 26.43
C GLY A 33 -51.08 44.61 26.73
N PHE A 34 -50.44 45.15 25.69
CA PHE A 34 -49.50 46.26 25.86
C PHE A 34 -49.45 47.20 24.67
N VAL A 35 -49.05 48.44 24.98
CA VAL A 35 -48.60 49.43 24.00
C VAL A 35 -47.11 49.23 23.78
N ALA A 36 -46.68 49.18 22.52
CA ALA A 36 -45.27 49.10 22.16
C ALA A 36 -44.70 50.49 21.87
N LEU A 37 -43.49 50.74 22.36
CA LEU A 37 -42.83 52.03 22.28
C LEU A 37 -41.38 51.86 21.79
N ASP A 38 -40.93 52.79 20.94
CA ASP A 38 -39.55 52.85 20.46
C ASP A 38 -38.58 53.36 21.54
N ALA A 39 -37.30 53.47 21.20
CA ALA A 39 -36.25 53.96 22.11
C ALA A 39 -36.50 55.40 22.64
N ASN A 40 -37.24 56.20 21.88
CA ASN A 40 -37.57 57.59 22.20
C ASN A 40 -38.91 57.72 22.93
N GLY A 41 -39.63 56.61 23.14
CA GLY A 41 -40.93 56.59 23.77
C GLY A 41 -42.11 56.91 22.85
N ASN A 42 -41.90 56.89 21.53
CA ASN A 42 -42.98 57.05 20.55
C ASN A 42 -43.77 55.75 20.39
N TYR A 43 -45.06 55.87 20.09
CA TYR A 43 -45.93 54.74 19.76
C TYR A 43 -45.49 54.06 18.47
N LEU A 44 -45.38 52.73 18.50
CA LEU A 44 -45.05 51.92 17.33
C LEU A 44 -46.31 51.43 16.60
N ASP A 45 -46.18 51.20 15.30
CA ASP A 45 -47.26 50.63 14.50
C ASP A 45 -47.43 49.14 14.78
N HIS A 46 -48.65 48.77 15.19
CA HIS A 46 -49.05 47.40 15.50
C HIS A 46 -49.60 46.64 14.27
N GLY A 47 -49.66 47.29 13.10
CA GLY A 47 -50.13 46.71 11.85
C GLY A 47 -51.62 46.30 11.91
N GLY A 48 -51.97 45.17 11.29
CA GLY A 48 -53.34 44.64 11.28
C GLY A 48 -53.91 44.18 12.62
N TYR A 49 -53.15 44.29 13.72
CA TYR A 49 -53.51 43.77 15.05
C TYR A 49 -54.18 44.83 15.95
N GLY A 50 -54.59 45.95 15.37
CA GLY A 50 -55.32 47.02 16.04
C GLY A 50 -54.41 48.11 16.59
N THR A 51 -54.98 49.01 17.41
CA THR A 51 -54.26 50.19 17.95
C THR A 51 -53.16 49.81 18.95
N TYR A 52 -53.30 48.67 19.64
CA TYR A 52 -52.37 48.18 20.65
C TYR A 52 -52.21 46.66 20.53
N ARG A 53 -51.17 46.07 21.13
CA ARG A 53 -50.92 44.62 21.07
C ARG A 53 -51.70 43.93 22.18
N TYR A 54 -52.91 43.46 21.88
CA TYR A 54 -53.77 42.73 22.82
C TYR A 54 -53.35 41.25 23.01
N ALA A 55 -52.06 41.00 23.23
CA ALA A 55 -51.48 39.65 23.24
C ALA A 55 -52.08 38.71 24.31
N ILE A 56 -52.54 39.25 25.44
CA ILE A 56 -52.94 38.46 26.60
C ILE A 56 -54.40 38.00 26.46
N ALA A 57 -55.28 38.89 26.02
CA ALA A 57 -56.68 38.59 25.75
C ALA A 57 -57.20 39.50 24.63
N VAL A 58 -57.80 38.92 23.60
CA VAL A 58 -58.39 39.64 22.46
C VAL A 58 -59.88 39.36 22.44
N ALA A 59 -60.70 40.42 22.49
CA ALA A 59 -62.16 40.33 22.40
C ALA A 59 -62.76 39.24 23.31
N SER A 60 -62.18 39.03 24.48
CA SER A 60 -62.50 37.88 25.33
C SER A 60 -63.71 38.20 26.19
N ALA A 61 -64.75 37.38 26.11
CA ALA A 61 -65.98 37.56 26.86
C ALA A 61 -65.87 36.93 28.26
N ILE A 62 -66.16 37.71 29.30
CA ILE A 62 -66.17 37.28 30.70
C ILE A 62 -67.60 37.36 31.22
N ALA A 63 -68.18 36.23 31.63
CA ALA A 63 -69.54 36.18 32.13
C ALA A 63 -69.67 36.70 33.57
N HIS A 64 -70.92 36.97 33.98
CA HIS A 64 -71.25 37.33 35.35
C HIS A 64 -70.76 36.25 36.33
N ASN A 65 -70.04 36.67 37.38
CA ASN A 65 -69.40 35.80 38.37
C ASN A 65 -68.35 34.84 37.82
N GLU A 66 -67.86 35.05 36.59
CA GLU A 66 -66.78 34.26 36.03
C GLU A 66 -65.41 34.86 36.38
N ARG A 67 -64.41 33.99 36.54
CA ARG A 67 -62.99 34.37 36.65
C ARG A 67 -62.20 33.60 35.61
N GLN A 68 -61.51 34.32 34.73
CA GLN A 68 -60.64 33.73 33.71
C GLN A 68 -59.20 34.17 33.92
N SER A 69 -58.27 33.25 33.66
CA SER A 69 -56.83 33.51 33.70
C SER A 69 -56.26 33.36 32.30
N PHE A 70 -55.45 34.33 31.89
CA PHE A 70 -54.80 34.37 30.59
C PHE A 70 -53.29 34.32 30.75
N SER A 71 -52.62 33.65 29.83
CA SER A 71 -51.16 33.55 29.78
C SER A 71 -50.69 33.41 28.35
N ILE A 72 -49.67 34.17 27.97
CA ILE A 72 -49.02 34.07 26.66
C ILE A 72 -47.51 34.28 26.79
N ILE A 73 -46.73 33.65 25.91
CA ILE A 73 -45.33 33.98 25.69
C ILE A 73 -45.24 34.95 24.51
N VAL A 74 -44.64 36.12 24.75
CA VAL A 74 -44.34 37.12 23.73
C VAL A 74 -42.84 37.12 23.46
N THR A 75 -42.44 36.96 22.20
CA THR A 75 -41.03 36.88 21.81
C THR A 75 -40.80 37.17 20.33
N GLY A 76 -39.68 37.78 19.99
CA GLY A 76 -39.34 38.20 18.63
C GLY A 76 -40.14 39.40 18.16
N GLU A 77 -39.62 40.05 17.13
CA GLU A 77 -40.29 41.17 16.46
C GLU A 77 -41.12 40.67 15.26
N GLY A 78 -42.30 41.25 15.07
CA GLY A 78 -43.20 40.89 13.99
C GLY A 78 -44.60 41.47 14.15
N ASN A 79 -45.23 41.78 13.03
CA ASN A 79 -46.64 42.13 12.93
C ASN A 79 -47.41 40.99 12.23
N ASP A 80 -47.08 39.74 12.57
CA ASP A 80 -47.61 38.49 12.01
C ASP A 80 -48.24 37.57 13.08
N GLY A 81 -48.24 37.99 14.35
CA GLY A 81 -48.87 37.24 15.43
C GLY A 81 -49.16 38.06 16.69
N TRP A 82 -50.09 37.58 17.52
CA TRP A 82 -50.41 38.19 18.82
C TRP A 82 -49.28 38.04 19.84
N GLY A 83 -48.48 36.97 19.75
CA GLY A 83 -47.32 36.69 20.62
C GLY A 83 -46.00 37.34 20.16
N LYS A 84 -46.07 38.44 19.39
CA LYS A 84 -44.90 39.16 18.87
C LYS A 84 -44.85 40.59 19.38
N PHE A 85 -43.64 41.11 19.52
CA PHE A 85 -43.42 42.54 19.69
C PHE A 85 -43.52 43.22 18.32
N PRO A 86 -44.22 44.36 18.18
CA PRO A 86 -44.11 45.17 16.98
C PRO A 86 -42.64 45.51 16.66
N PRO A 87 -42.24 45.56 15.37
CA PRO A 87 -40.86 45.88 15.00
C PRO A 87 -40.39 47.21 15.63
N GLY A 88 -39.17 47.21 16.19
CA GLY A 88 -38.57 48.38 16.85
C GLY A 88 -38.95 48.57 18.32
N THR A 89 -39.69 47.64 18.95
CA THR A 89 -40.07 47.74 20.37
C THR A 89 -38.85 47.77 21.28
N LYS A 90 -38.78 48.78 22.16
CA LYS A 90 -37.79 48.88 23.25
C LYS A 90 -38.43 48.95 24.62
N TYR A 91 -39.64 49.50 24.69
CA TYR A 91 -40.41 49.54 25.91
C TYR A 91 -41.85 49.11 25.66
N ILE A 92 -42.46 48.52 26.69
CA ILE A 92 -43.89 48.26 26.70
C ILE A 92 -44.57 49.03 27.83
N ARG A 93 -45.85 49.34 27.65
CA ARG A 93 -46.76 49.74 28.73
C ARG A 93 -47.94 48.77 28.76
N PRO A 94 -48.12 48.01 29.85
CA PRO A 94 -49.29 47.18 30.03
C PRO A 94 -50.56 48.01 29.92
N MET A 95 -51.59 47.45 29.28
CA MET A 95 -52.86 48.13 29.08
C MET A 95 -54.01 47.12 29.07
N ALA A 96 -55.20 47.59 29.47
CA ALA A 96 -56.41 46.80 29.43
C ALA A 96 -57.62 47.67 29.13
N ILE A 97 -58.57 47.10 28.39
CA ILE A 97 -59.92 47.62 28.17
C ILE A 97 -60.85 46.56 28.76
N LEU A 98 -61.59 46.90 29.80
CA LEU A 98 -62.25 45.89 30.63
C LEU A 98 -63.78 45.84 30.47
N ASN A 99 -64.40 46.79 29.76
CA ASN A 99 -65.85 46.84 29.54
C ASN A 99 -66.16 47.36 28.13
N TYR A 100 -65.52 46.78 27.12
CA TYR A 100 -65.65 47.26 25.75
C TYR A 100 -67.11 47.14 25.28
N TYR A 101 -67.77 48.28 25.04
CA TYR A 101 -69.19 48.42 24.70
C TYR A 101 -70.21 47.90 25.74
N SER A 102 -69.82 47.65 27.00
CA SER A 102 -70.78 47.35 28.09
C SER A 102 -70.95 48.52 29.04
N THR A 103 -72.20 48.90 29.32
CA THR A 103 -72.54 50.03 30.21
C THR A 103 -73.02 49.60 31.59
N ASN A 104 -73.25 48.30 31.84
CA ASN A 104 -73.82 47.76 33.09
C ASN A 104 -73.04 46.55 33.66
N THR A 105 -71.75 46.43 33.36
CA THR A 105 -70.89 45.37 33.92
C THR A 105 -69.72 46.00 34.69
N TYR A 106 -69.40 45.45 35.85
CA TYR A 106 -68.23 45.78 36.65
C TYR A 106 -67.17 44.72 36.43
N THR A 107 -65.96 45.13 36.12
CA THR A 107 -64.84 44.20 35.90
C THR A 107 -63.70 44.45 36.87
N TRP A 108 -63.18 43.36 37.39
CA TRP A 108 -62.00 43.33 38.23
C TRP A 108 -60.82 42.81 37.42
N LEU A 109 -59.73 43.56 37.37
CA LEU A 109 -58.44 43.11 36.87
C LEU A 109 -57.49 42.92 38.04
N SER A 110 -57.01 41.69 38.24
CA SER A 110 -56.06 41.38 39.33
C SER A 110 -54.68 42.00 39.08
N GLY A 111 -54.30 42.11 37.80
CA GLY A 111 -53.06 42.74 37.36
C GLY A 111 -52.65 42.26 35.98
N ILE A 112 -51.66 42.93 35.38
CA ILE A 112 -50.92 42.43 34.22
C ILE A 112 -49.50 42.16 34.70
N PHE A 113 -49.13 40.88 34.69
CA PHE A 113 -47.82 40.42 35.11
C PHE A 113 -46.98 40.18 33.87
N VAL A 114 -45.78 40.74 33.84
CA VAL A 114 -44.79 40.52 32.78
C VAL A 114 -43.53 40.00 33.45
N GLU A 115 -43.12 38.79 33.10
CA GLU A 115 -41.90 38.16 33.59
C GLU A 115 -41.05 37.70 32.41
N ASP A 116 -39.73 37.85 32.53
CA ASP A 116 -38.81 37.18 31.61
C ASP A 116 -38.78 35.69 31.93
N ALA A 117 -39.23 34.89 30.98
CA ALA A 117 -39.40 33.45 31.12
C ALA A 117 -38.39 32.67 30.27
N THR A 118 -37.42 33.33 29.64
CA THR A 118 -36.52 32.75 28.64
C THR A 118 -35.83 31.48 29.14
N GLU A 119 -35.18 31.56 30.29
CA GLU A 119 -34.47 30.44 30.88
C GLU A 119 -35.44 29.36 31.39
N SER A 120 -36.59 29.76 31.94
CA SER A 120 -37.59 28.81 32.46
C SER A 120 -38.25 27.98 31.35
N GLU A 121 -38.51 28.57 30.19
CA GLU A 121 -39.06 27.89 29.01
C GLU A 121 -38.02 26.96 28.37
N ALA A 122 -36.76 27.40 28.32
CA ALA A 122 -35.65 26.56 27.87
C ALA A 122 -35.45 25.35 28.79
N ALA A 123 -35.46 25.55 30.11
CA ALA A 123 -35.32 24.48 31.09
C ALA A 123 -36.46 23.46 31.01
N SER A 124 -37.72 23.91 30.89
CA SER A 124 -38.88 23.01 30.70
C SER A 124 -38.75 22.19 29.42
N SER A 125 -38.31 22.80 28.32
CA SER A 125 -38.12 22.10 27.04
C SER A 125 -37.03 21.04 27.15
N GLN A 126 -35.90 21.36 27.80
CA GLN A 126 -34.80 20.41 28.03
C GLN A 126 -35.21 19.26 28.95
N ALA A 127 -36.01 19.52 29.99
CA ALA A 127 -36.54 18.47 30.86
C ALA A 127 -37.41 17.47 30.07
N SER A 128 -38.31 17.95 29.19
CA SER A 128 -39.12 17.08 28.33
C SER A 128 -38.28 16.25 27.34
N ILE A 129 -37.22 16.84 26.78
CA ILE A 129 -36.26 16.13 25.91
C ILE A 129 -35.54 15.03 26.71
N ALA A 130 -35.04 15.34 27.91
CA ALA A 130 -34.36 14.38 28.77
C ALA A 130 -35.27 13.20 29.14
N THR A 131 -36.55 13.45 29.48
CA THR A 131 -37.53 12.38 29.73
C THR A 131 -37.73 11.49 28.51
N SER A 132 -37.81 12.09 27.31
CA SER A 132 -37.98 11.33 26.06
C SER A 132 -36.73 10.49 25.73
N GLN A 133 -35.53 11.04 25.94
CA GLN A 133 -34.26 10.33 25.73
C GLN A 133 -34.09 9.17 26.72
N ALA A 134 -34.50 9.34 27.98
CA ALA A 134 -34.48 8.27 28.97
C ALA A 134 -35.37 7.09 28.56
N ALA A 135 -36.58 7.36 28.07
CA ALA A 135 -37.49 6.31 27.57
C ALA A 135 -36.87 5.54 26.39
N VAL A 136 -36.28 6.23 25.41
CA VAL A 136 -35.59 5.59 24.28
C VAL A 136 -34.40 4.74 24.74
N ALA A 137 -33.62 5.20 25.72
CA ALA A 137 -32.52 4.43 26.28
C ALA A 137 -33.02 3.13 26.95
N THR A 138 -34.14 3.19 27.68
CA THR A 138 -34.78 2.00 28.27
C THR A 138 -35.25 1.01 27.20
N ASP A 139 -35.90 1.48 26.14
CA ASP A 139 -36.35 0.62 25.04
C ASP A 139 -35.17 -0.04 24.30
N ARG A 140 -34.08 0.70 24.09
CA ARG A 140 -32.85 0.16 23.48
C ARG A 140 -32.19 -0.89 24.36
N ALA A 141 -32.17 -0.69 25.67
CA ALA A 141 -31.68 -1.68 26.63
C ALA A 141 -32.53 -2.96 26.61
N ALA A 142 -33.86 -2.83 26.57
CA ALA A 142 -34.77 -3.97 26.46
C ALA A 142 -34.57 -4.74 25.14
N ALA A 143 -34.42 -4.04 24.01
CA ALA A 143 -34.15 -4.67 22.71
C ALA A 143 -32.81 -5.40 22.67
N ALA A 144 -31.76 -4.83 23.27
CA ALA A 144 -30.47 -5.49 23.43
C ALA A 144 -30.58 -6.77 24.28
N GLN A 145 -31.40 -6.73 25.33
CA GLN A 145 -31.69 -7.89 26.17
C GLN A 145 -32.34 -9.03 25.38
N THR A 146 -33.41 -8.72 24.62
CA THR A 146 -34.10 -9.70 23.77
C THR A 146 -33.17 -10.27 22.69
N SER A 147 -32.34 -9.42 22.07
CA SER A 147 -31.35 -9.87 21.08
C SER A 147 -30.33 -10.82 21.69
N PHE A 148 -29.88 -10.58 22.91
CA PHE A 148 -28.92 -11.44 23.59
C PHE A 148 -29.54 -12.79 23.99
N VAL A 149 -30.78 -12.81 24.49
CA VAL A 149 -31.53 -14.06 24.77
C VAL A 149 -31.66 -14.90 23.49
N ASN A 150 -32.01 -14.26 22.36
CA ASN A 150 -32.12 -14.94 21.09
C ASN A 150 -30.77 -15.48 20.61
N THR A 151 -29.69 -14.70 20.70
CA THR A 151 -28.34 -15.18 20.32
C THR A 151 -27.85 -16.31 21.22
N ALA A 152 -28.15 -16.29 22.52
CA ALA A 152 -27.83 -17.39 23.44
C ALA A 152 -28.60 -18.68 23.11
N SER A 153 -29.79 -18.58 22.52
CA SER A 153 -30.52 -19.75 21.99
C SER A 153 -30.01 -20.24 20.62
N ILE A 154 -29.31 -19.37 19.86
CA ILE A 154 -28.82 -19.66 18.50
C ILE A 154 -27.38 -20.22 18.51
N GLN A 155 -26.63 -20.12 19.62
CA GLN A 155 -25.35 -20.82 19.75
C GLN A 155 -25.57 -22.35 19.74
N GLY A 156 -25.55 -22.92 18.53
CA GLY A 156 -25.31 -24.33 18.24
C GLY A 156 -26.21 -25.32 18.97
N ASN A 157 -27.50 -25.39 18.60
CA ASN A 157 -28.41 -26.45 19.06
C ASN A 157 -28.62 -26.50 20.58
N SER A 158 -28.60 -25.36 21.28
CA SER A 158 -28.96 -25.32 22.70
C SER A 158 -30.46 -25.60 22.89
N LEU A 159 -30.78 -26.51 23.81
CA LEU A 159 -32.17 -26.83 24.19
C LEU A 159 -32.74 -25.82 25.21
N LEU A 160 -31.87 -24.99 25.81
CA LEU A 160 -32.23 -24.05 26.86
C LEU A 160 -32.33 -22.62 26.32
N LYS A 161 -33.47 -21.96 26.57
CA LYS A 161 -33.73 -20.60 26.07
C LYS A 161 -33.07 -19.49 26.89
N ASN A 162 -32.66 -19.75 28.15
CA ASN A 162 -32.13 -18.73 29.06
C ASN A 162 -30.88 -19.23 29.82
N SER A 163 -29.95 -19.88 29.11
CA SER A 163 -28.73 -20.49 29.66
C SER A 163 -27.76 -19.49 30.29
N ALA A 164 -27.83 -18.22 29.88
CA ALA A 164 -26.99 -17.12 30.37
C ALA A 164 -27.69 -16.21 31.39
N PHE A 165 -28.90 -16.57 31.85
CA PHE A 165 -29.67 -15.80 32.84
C PHE A 165 -29.96 -14.34 32.46
N VAL A 166 -30.09 -14.10 31.16
CA VAL A 166 -30.28 -12.75 30.60
C VAL A 166 -31.70 -12.30 30.91
N ASP A 167 -32.70 -13.12 30.64
CA ASP A 167 -34.06 -12.81 31.09
C ASP A 167 -34.21 -13.08 32.59
N TYR A 168 -33.80 -12.10 33.41
CA TYR A 168 -33.89 -12.12 34.86
C TYR A 168 -34.45 -10.76 35.32
N PRO A 169 -35.79 -10.60 35.37
CA PRO A 169 -36.42 -9.28 35.44
C PRO A 169 -36.34 -8.58 36.80
N VAL A 170 -36.18 -9.32 37.91
CA VAL A 170 -36.26 -8.76 39.27
C VAL A 170 -35.02 -9.09 40.10
N ALA A 171 -34.40 -8.08 40.72
CA ALA A 171 -33.37 -8.30 41.75
C ALA A 171 -34.03 -8.50 43.12
N GLY A 172 -33.66 -9.57 43.82
CA GLY A 172 -34.07 -9.83 45.19
C GLY A 172 -33.88 -11.30 45.57
N PHE A 173 -33.85 -11.59 46.87
CA PHE A 173 -33.70 -12.95 47.37
C PHE A 173 -34.90 -13.83 46.97
N GLY A 174 -34.62 -15.00 46.43
CA GLY A 174 -35.61 -15.99 46.00
C GLY A 174 -36.28 -15.71 44.64
N ASN A 175 -36.00 -14.56 44.02
CA ASN A 175 -36.40 -14.33 42.62
C ASN A 175 -35.57 -15.22 41.69
N LEU A 176 -36.10 -15.53 40.51
CA LEU A 176 -35.43 -16.40 39.54
C LEU A 176 -35.48 -15.83 38.11
N PRO A 177 -34.55 -16.25 37.24
CA PRO A 177 -34.65 -16.00 35.81
C PRO A 177 -35.94 -16.60 35.23
N THR A 178 -36.49 -15.96 34.20
CA THR A 178 -37.72 -16.42 33.53
C THR A 178 -37.54 -17.86 33.01
N GLY A 179 -38.51 -18.73 33.32
CA GLY A 179 -38.48 -20.15 32.94
C GLY A 179 -37.68 -21.06 33.88
N TRP A 180 -37.19 -20.53 35.02
CA TRP A 180 -36.55 -21.29 36.08
C TRP A 180 -37.44 -21.37 37.33
N GLY A 181 -37.38 -22.50 38.03
CA GLY A 181 -38.05 -22.76 39.31
C GLY A 181 -37.06 -23.14 40.41
N VAL A 182 -37.48 -23.05 41.68
CA VAL A 182 -36.69 -23.52 42.84
C VAL A 182 -37.13 -24.91 43.25
N TYR A 183 -36.18 -25.79 43.52
CA TYR A 183 -36.41 -27.04 44.24
C TYR A 183 -35.69 -26.99 45.58
N GLY A 184 -36.47 -27.00 46.67
CA GLY A 184 -35.99 -26.81 48.04
C GLY A 184 -36.13 -25.36 48.52
N SER A 185 -35.12 -24.83 49.21
CA SER A 185 -35.09 -23.48 49.75
C SER A 185 -34.74 -22.45 48.67
N ALA A 186 -35.47 -21.34 48.63
CA ALA A 186 -35.14 -20.17 47.81
C ALA A 186 -34.24 -19.16 48.54
N ALA A 187 -34.02 -19.36 49.85
CA ALA A 187 -33.21 -18.45 50.67
C ALA A 187 -31.76 -18.42 50.16
N GLY A 188 -31.21 -17.22 50.00
CA GLY A 188 -29.84 -17.03 49.50
C GLY A 188 -29.69 -17.08 47.98
N ILE A 189 -30.74 -17.31 47.20
CA ILE A 189 -30.69 -17.22 45.74
C ILE A 189 -30.94 -15.77 45.31
N GLN A 190 -30.09 -15.17 44.48
CA GLN A 190 -30.30 -13.79 44.00
C GLN A 190 -29.70 -13.50 42.62
N ARG A 191 -30.16 -12.40 42.01
CA ARG A 191 -29.59 -11.83 40.79
C ARG A 191 -28.36 -10.99 41.13
N VAL A 192 -27.23 -11.28 40.48
CA VAL A 192 -26.02 -10.45 40.55
C VAL A 192 -25.60 -10.01 39.15
N ALA A 193 -24.64 -9.09 39.06
CA ALA A 193 -24.05 -8.70 37.79
C ALA A 193 -23.29 -9.88 37.15
N GLY A 194 -23.50 -10.09 35.86
CA GLY A 194 -22.76 -11.09 35.08
C GLY A 194 -21.35 -10.63 34.71
N VAL A 195 -20.55 -11.54 34.16
CA VAL A 195 -19.21 -11.25 33.62
C VAL A 195 -19.11 -11.57 32.13
N ASN A 196 -18.02 -11.15 31.48
CA ASN A 196 -17.72 -11.45 30.07
C ASN A 196 -18.85 -11.02 29.11
N GLY A 197 -19.41 -9.83 29.33
CA GLY A 197 -20.48 -9.27 28.49
C GLY A 197 -21.89 -9.79 28.79
N ARG A 198 -22.07 -10.63 29.82
CA ARG A 198 -23.38 -11.06 30.31
C ARG A 198 -23.95 -10.02 31.28
N PRO A 199 -25.23 -9.61 31.14
CA PRO A 199 -25.81 -8.59 32.01
C PRO A 199 -26.02 -9.08 33.45
N TYR A 200 -26.41 -10.34 33.62
CA TYR A 200 -26.75 -10.93 34.90
C TYR A 200 -26.16 -12.32 35.09
N ALA A 201 -26.08 -12.75 36.34
CA ALA A 201 -25.73 -14.10 36.75
C ALA A 201 -26.58 -14.52 37.95
N LEU A 202 -26.67 -15.83 38.18
CA LEU A 202 -27.37 -16.42 39.31
C LEU A 202 -26.39 -16.63 40.46
N GLU A 203 -26.63 -16.02 41.62
CA GLU A 203 -25.84 -16.29 42.82
C GLU A 203 -26.61 -17.20 43.78
N PHE A 204 -25.93 -18.19 44.32
CA PHE A 204 -26.37 -18.92 45.51
C PHE A 204 -25.47 -18.54 46.67
N ASP A 205 -26.08 -18.06 47.75
CA ASP A 205 -25.45 -17.81 49.03
C ASP A 205 -26.06 -18.73 50.10
N VAL A 206 -25.60 -19.97 50.10
CA VAL A 206 -26.05 -21.02 51.03
C VAL A 206 -25.36 -20.88 52.39
N THR A 207 -24.43 -19.90 52.55
CA THR A 207 -23.81 -19.62 53.85
C THR A 207 -24.80 -19.10 54.88
N SER A 208 -25.88 -18.46 54.41
CA SER A 208 -26.97 -17.92 55.22
C SER A 208 -27.96 -18.98 55.74
N ASN A 209 -27.92 -20.22 55.22
CA ASN A 209 -28.78 -21.31 55.65
C ASN A 209 -28.11 -22.70 55.46
N PRO A 210 -27.08 -23.02 56.28
CA PRO A 210 -26.30 -24.26 56.15
C PRO A 210 -27.19 -25.52 56.21
N GLY A 211 -27.06 -26.41 55.22
CA GLY A 211 -27.77 -27.70 55.18
C GLY A 211 -29.16 -27.67 54.57
N ALA A 212 -29.63 -26.49 54.10
CA ALA A 212 -30.88 -26.41 53.34
C ALA A 212 -30.67 -26.85 51.89
N GLN A 213 -31.46 -27.83 51.45
CA GLN A 213 -31.48 -28.26 50.05
C GLN A 213 -31.81 -27.08 49.14
N THR A 214 -30.89 -26.70 48.26
CA THR A 214 -31.02 -25.51 47.42
C THR A 214 -30.62 -25.84 45.99
N SER A 215 -31.61 -25.85 45.10
CA SER A 215 -31.42 -26.09 43.67
C SER A 215 -32.36 -25.21 42.86
N VAL A 216 -31.95 -24.86 41.64
CA VAL A 216 -32.86 -24.30 40.63
C VAL A 216 -33.01 -25.28 39.49
N TYR A 217 -34.14 -25.25 38.80
CA TYR A 217 -34.40 -26.12 37.67
C TYR A 217 -35.11 -25.42 36.54
N THR A 218 -35.03 -26.02 35.37
CA THR A 218 -35.78 -25.61 34.19
C THR A 218 -36.10 -26.84 33.34
N SER A 219 -37.27 -26.85 32.70
CA SER A 219 -37.84 -28.04 32.06
C SER A 219 -38.20 -27.81 30.58
N PRO A 220 -37.20 -27.61 29.70
CA PRO A 220 -37.45 -27.48 28.27
C PRO A 220 -38.07 -28.74 27.64
N ASN A 221 -38.87 -28.54 26.59
CA ASN A 221 -39.32 -29.63 25.73
C ASN A 221 -38.13 -30.26 25.01
N ALA A 222 -38.10 -31.59 24.91
CA ALA A 222 -37.03 -32.37 24.28
C ALA A 222 -37.07 -32.32 22.73
N VAL A 223 -37.46 -31.19 22.15
CA VAL A 223 -37.67 -31.05 20.70
C VAL A 223 -36.34 -31.29 19.96
N GLY A 224 -36.33 -32.29 19.08
CA GLY A 224 -35.15 -32.65 18.28
C GLY A 224 -34.19 -33.62 18.95
N MET A 225 -34.42 -34.01 20.21
CA MET A 225 -33.61 -35.01 20.91
C MET A 225 -34.18 -36.42 20.68
N LYS A 226 -33.33 -37.39 20.30
CA LYS A 226 -33.71 -38.80 20.12
C LYS A 226 -33.08 -39.67 21.21
N ALA A 227 -33.71 -40.83 21.43
CA ALA A 227 -33.12 -41.87 22.27
C ALA A 227 -31.72 -42.23 21.76
N LEU A 228 -30.76 -42.41 22.68
CA LEU A 228 -29.35 -42.70 22.40
C LEU A 228 -28.53 -41.56 21.79
N ASP A 229 -29.10 -40.37 21.55
CA ASP A 229 -28.32 -39.19 21.15
C ASP A 229 -27.32 -38.80 22.23
N TYR A 230 -26.29 -38.06 21.81
CA TYR A 230 -25.31 -37.47 22.72
C TYR A 230 -25.56 -35.98 22.85
N MET A 231 -25.55 -35.53 24.10
CA MET A 231 -25.77 -34.15 24.50
C MET A 231 -24.53 -33.65 25.24
N VAL A 232 -24.32 -32.34 25.25
CA VAL A 232 -23.30 -31.68 26.04
C VAL A 232 -23.98 -30.85 27.12
N ALA A 233 -23.72 -31.21 28.37
CA ALA A 233 -24.11 -30.42 29.53
C ALA A 233 -23.02 -29.40 29.86
N GLU A 234 -23.41 -28.17 30.16
CA GLU A 234 -22.52 -27.02 30.22
C GLU A 234 -22.74 -26.22 31.50
N LEU A 235 -21.67 -25.94 32.23
CA LEU A 235 -21.73 -25.17 33.47
C LEU A 235 -20.51 -24.27 33.61
N ASP A 236 -20.74 -22.97 33.84
CA ASP A 236 -19.71 -21.97 34.19
C ASP A 236 -20.02 -21.41 35.57
N VAL A 237 -19.13 -21.64 36.54
CA VAL A 237 -19.31 -21.23 37.93
C VAL A 237 -18.07 -20.54 38.46
N THR A 238 -18.24 -19.44 39.17
CA THR A 238 -17.21 -18.85 40.03
C THR A 238 -17.51 -19.20 41.49
N LEU A 239 -16.57 -19.85 42.16
CA LEU A 239 -16.68 -20.06 43.61
C LEU A 239 -16.33 -18.74 44.31
N VAL A 240 -17.27 -18.14 45.02
CA VAL A 240 -17.05 -16.86 45.73
C VAL A 240 -16.57 -17.10 47.15
N ALA A 241 -17.14 -18.09 47.86
CA ALA A 241 -16.71 -18.50 49.19
C ALA A 241 -17.11 -19.96 49.47
N GLY A 242 -16.39 -20.62 50.40
CA GLY A 242 -16.66 -22.01 50.80
C GLY A 242 -15.99 -23.04 49.88
N THR A 243 -16.69 -24.12 49.57
CA THR A 243 -16.20 -25.30 48.83
C THR A 243 -17.15 -25.68 47.70
N LEU A 244 -16.68 -26.46 46.73
CA LEU A 244 -17.54 -26.96 45.63
C LEU A 244 -18.36 -28.20 46.02
N GLY A 245 -18.06 -28.88 47.14
CA GLY A 245 -18.80 -30.09 47.53
C GLY A 245 -20.29 -29.81 47.77
N GLY A 246 -21.19 -30.59 47.16
CA GLY A 246 -22.63 -30.31 47.15
C GLY A 246 -23.14 -29.59 45.91
N LEU A 247 -22.25 -29.06 45.08
CA LEU A 247 -22.58 -28.62 43.73
C LEU A 247 -22.80 -29.85 42.85
N GLY A 248 -23.84 -29.80 42.03
CA GLY A 248 -24.12 -30.82 41.03
C GLY A 248 -24.95 -30.30 39.89
N TYR A 249 -25.06 -31.11 38.86
CA TYR A 249 -25.94 -30.85 37.73
C TYR A 249 -26.55 -32.19 37.30
N LEU A 250 -27.89 -32.21 37.39
CA LEU A 250 -28.71 -33.41 37.22
C LEU A 250 -29.63 -33.20 36.03
N ILE A 251 -29.67 -34.18 35.15
CA ILE A 251 -30.60 -34.23 34.02
C ILE A 251 -31.65 -35.30 34.30
N ARG A 252 -32.92 -34.89 34.37
CA ARG A 252 -34.06 -35.78 34.49
C ARG A 252 -34.82 -35.82 33.17
N TYR A 253 -35.17 -37.01 32.73
CA TYR A 253 -35.97 -37.26 31.53
C TYR A 253 -37.40 -37.59 31.91
N SER A 254 -38.37 -36.97 31.23
CA SER A 254 -39.79 -37.24 31.43
C SER A 254 -40.58 -37.36 30.13
N ASP A 255 -41.76 -37.98 30.21
CA ASP A 255 -42.74 -38.00 29.12
C ASP A 255 -43.45 -36.64 28.98
N GLY A 256 -44.38 -36.53 28.03
CA GLY A 256 -45.11 -35.28 27.75
C GLY A 256 -46.10 -34.86 28.85
N VAL A 257 -46.26 -35.68 29.88
CA VAL A 257 -47.16 -35.48 31.02
C VAL A 257 -46.36 -35.24 32.31
N GLY A 258 -45.03 -35.42 32.28
CA GLY A 258 -44.12 -35.20 33.40
C GLY A 258 -43.75 -36.47 34.18
N ASN A 259 -44.10 -37.67 33.71
CA ASN A 259 -43.71 -38.92 34.37
C ASN A 259 -42.21 -39.18 34.19
N TYR A 260 -41.56 -39.68 35.24
CA TYR A 260 -40.15 -39.99 35.25
C TYR A 260 -39.79 -41.16 34.31
N LEU A 261 -38.83 -40.95 33.42
CA LEU A 261 -38.35 -41.95 32.46
C LEU A 261 -36.86 -42.31 32.62
N GLY A 262 -36.16 -41.63 33.53
CA GLY A 262 -34.75 -41.84 33.80
C GLY A 262 -34.06 -40.54 34.23
N GLU A 263 -32.84 -40.66 34.75
CA GLU A 263 -31.98 -39.54 35.09
C GLU A 263 -30.53 -39.84 34.79
N ALA A 264 -29.75 -38.77 34.74
CA ALA A 264 -28.31 -38.81 34.59
C ALA A 264 -27.66 -37.79 35.52
N PHE A 265 -26.65 -38.27 36.24
CA PHE A 265 -25.80 -37.47 37.11
C PHE A 265 -24.52 -37.20 36.36
N ASP A 266 -24.44 -36.07 35.67
CA ASP A 266 -23.28 -35.77 34.83
C ASP A 266 -22.20 -35.00 35.58
N PHE A 267 -22.53 -34.34 36.70
CA PHE A 267 -21.56 -33.60 37.52
C PHE A 267 -21.70 -34.01 38.98
N ASN A 268 -21.07 -35.12 39.35
CA ASN A 268 -20.65 -35.30 40.73
C ASN A 268 -19.23 -34.73 40.82
N VAL A 269 -19.06 -33.59 41.51
CA VAL A 269 -17.77 -32.88 41.63
C VAL A 269 -16.61 -33.71 42.26
N PRO A 270 -16.77 -34.86 42.96
CA PRO A 270 -15.61 -35.61 43.46
C PRO A 270 -14.67 -36.17 42.38
N ALA A 271 -15.06 -36.19 41.09
CA ALA A 271 -14.34 -36.99 40.09
C ALA A 271 -13.94 -36.27 38.79
N MET A 272 -14.16 -34.96 38.63
CA MET A 272 -14.04 -34.32 37.31
C MET A 272 -13.12 -33.09 37.31
N ALA A 273 -12.02 -33.21 36.55
CA ALA A 273 -11.15 -32.08 36.23
C ALA A 273 -11.92 -31.01 35.44
N ASP A 274 -11.57 -29.74 35.63
CA ASP A 274 -12.08 -28.66 34.78
C ASP A 274 -11.57 -28.77 33.33
N ALA A 275 -12.09 -27.94 32.42
CA ALA A 275 -11.65 -27.89 31.03
C ALA A 275 -10.16 -27.47 30.85
N ALA A 276 -9.48 -27.05 31.92
CA ALA A 276 -8.05 -26.74 31.96
C ALA A 276 -7.21 -27.89 32.54
N GLY A 277 -7.82 -29.04 32.87
CA GLY A 277 -7.15 -30.24 33.38
C GLY A 277 -6.85 -30.20 34.88
N ALA A 278 -7.34 -29.22 35.63
CA ALA A 278 -7.14 -29.15 37.08
C ALA A 278 -8.20 -30.00 37.81
N LEU A 279 -7.75 -31.02 38.55
CA LEU A 279 -8.60 -31.80 39.46
C LEU A 279 -8.89 -30.98 40.72
N PRO A 280 -10.16 -30.80 41.13
CA PRO A 280 -10.48 -30.46 42.51
C PRO A 280 -10.00 -31.61 43.40
N TYR A 281 -8.95 -31.38 44.19
CA TYR A 281 -8.37 -32.38 45.08
C TYR A 281 -9.38 -32.80 46.17
N TRP A 282 -9.59 -34.11 46.33
CA TRP A 282 -10.39 -34.72 47.41
C TRP A 282 -9.48 -35.05 48.59
N ASP A 283 -9.68 -34.38 49.75
CA ASP A 283 -8.85 -34.56 50.95
C ASP A 283 -9.38 -35.59 51.96
N GLY A 284 -10.44 -36.33 51.62
CA GLY A 284 -11.08 -37.29 52.53
C GLY A 284 -12.15 -36.70 53.45
N ALA A 285 -12.40 -35.39 53.43
CA ALA A 285 -13.51 -34.77 54.17
C ALA A 285 -14.28 -33.70 53.39
N ASN A 286 -13.64 -32.91 52.52
CA ASN A 286 -14.29 -31.82 51.75
C ASN A 286 -13.63 -31.56 50.39
N GLN A 287 -14.44 -31.31 49.34
CA GLN A 287 -13.92 -30.91 48.02
C GLN A 287 -13.56 -29.43 47.95
N ARG A 288 -12.29 -29.10 47.80
CA ARG A 288 -11.85 -27.70 47.77
C ARG A 288 -11.80 -27.19 46.33
N GLY A 289 -12.78 -26.35 45.98
CA GLY A 289 -12.52 -25.28 45.03
C GLY A 289 -11.84 -24.12 45.75
N GLU A 290 -11.17 -23.25 45.01
CA GLU A 290 -10.55 -22.05 45.55
C GLU A 290 -11.49 -20.86 45.39
N PRO A 291 -11.88 -20.17 46.48
CA PRO A 291 -12.60 -18.91 46.38
C PRO A 291 -11.90 -17.93 45.44
N GLY A 292 -12.67 -17.30 44.56
CA GLY A 292 -12.20 -16.42 43.48
C GLY A 292 -11.91 -17.13 42.15
N LYS A 293 -11.80 -18.47 42.11
CA LYS A 293 -11.59 -19.19 40.84
C LYS A 293 -12.90 -19.49 40.12
N SER A 294 -12.81 -19.48 38.79
CA SER A 294 -13.90 -19.88 37.89
C SER A 294 -13.60 -21.24 37.28
N TYR A 295 -14.63 -22.07 37.25
CA TYR A 295 -14.60 -23.44 36.76
C TYR A 295 -15.58 -23.56 35.59
N LYS A 296 -15.13 -24.20 34.52
CA LYS A 296 -15.93 -24.45 33.33
C LYS A 296 -15.93 -25.95 33.05
N TRP A 297 -17.12 -26.51 32.93
CA TRP A 297 -17.29 -27.92 32.59
C TRP A 297 -18.19 -28.08 31.39
N ARG A 298 -17.82 -29.02 30.51
CA ARG A 298 -18.55 -29.39 29.31
C ARG A 298 -18.49 -30.91 29.22
N ILE A 299 -19.61 -31.58 29.47
CA ILE A 299 -19.64 -33.04 29.68
C ILE A 299 -20.55 -33.69 28.67
N LEU A 300 -20.01 -34.72 28.01
CA LEU A 300 -20.76 -35.53 27.06
C LEU A 300 -21.66 -36.52 27.83
N HIS A 301 -22.95 -36.43 27.58
CA HIS A 301 -23.98 -37.26 28.19
C HIS A 301 -24.73 -38.04 27.11
N ARG A 302 -25.13 -39.29 27.40
CA ARG A 302 -25.91 -40.12 26.46
C ARG A 302 -27.36 -40.25 26.91
N VAL A 303 -28.28 -39.80 26.05
CA VAL A 303 -29.73 -39.88 26.29
C VAL A 303 -30.15 -41.35 26.48
N PRO A 304 -30.98 -41.67 27.49
CA PRO A 304 -31.46 -43.03 27.72
C PRO A 304 -32.14 -43.63 26.49
N ASN A 305 -32.09 -44.96 26.38
CA ASN A 305 -32.76 -45.71 25.31
C ASN A 305 -34.28 -45.78 25.53
N ASN A 306 -34.96 -44.63 25.53
CA ASN A 306 -36.40 -44.56 25.74
C ASN A 306 -37.03 -43.60 24.72
N PRO A 307 -37.85 -44.10 23.76
CA PRO A 307 -38.44 -43.27 22.72
C PRO A 307 -39.57 -42.36 23.22
N ASN A 308 -40.02 -42.51 24.47
CA ASN A 308 -41.12 -41.73 25.04
C ASN A 308 -40.67 -40.42 25.69
N ILE A 309 -39.38 -40.08 25.66
CA ILE A 309 -38.87 -38.84 26.22
C ILE A 309 -39.42 -37.64 25.43
N ARG A 310 -40.10 -36.72 26.12
CA ARG A 310 -40.68 -35.50 25.53
C ARG A 310 -40.25 -34.24 26.24
N GLN A 311 -39.72 -34.35 27.46
CA GLN A 311 -39.25 -33.23 28.25
C GLN A 311 -37.94 -33.60 28.96
N VAL A 312 -37.07 -32.61 29.11
CA VAL A 312 -35.83 -32.70 29.89
C VAL A 312 -35.90 -31.67 30.98
N THR A 313 -35.64 -32.06 32.22
CA THR A 313 -35.49 -31.14 33.35
C THR A 313 -34.04 -31.12 33.79
N ILE A 314 -33.47 -29.93 33.83
CA ILE A 314 -32.11 -29.70 34.31
C ILE A 314 -32.21 -29.11 35.69
N TYR A 315 -31.57 -29.75 36.67
CA TYR A 315 -31.39 -29.23 38.01
C TYR A 315 -29.95 -28.76 38.17
N LEU A 316 -29.77 -27.46 38.34
CA LEU A 316 -28.55 -26.89 38.86
C LEU A 316 -28.62 -26.97 40.38
N VAL A 317 -27.83 -27.88 40.94
CA VAL A 317 -27.84 -28.24 42.34
C VAL A 317 -26.75 -27.44 43.04
N ALA A 318 -27.13 -26.50 43.91
CA ALA A 318 -26.14 -25.72 44.66
C ALA A 318 -25.74 -26.41 45.97
N ASP A 319 -26.70 -27.02 46.67
CA ASP A 319 -26.44 -27.80 47.90
C ASP A 319 -27.51 -28.88 48.08
N GLN A 320 -27.13 -30.16 47.94
CA GLN A 320 -28.03 -31.33 48.09
C GLN A 320 -27.30 -32.50 48.73
N TYR A 321 -28.02 -33.32 49.52
CA TYR A 321 -27.39 -34.38 50.32
C TYR A 321 -26.70 -35.46 49.50
N PHE A 322 -27.20 -35.72 48.29
CA PHE A 322 -26.63 -36.70 47.38
C PHE A 322 -25.26 -36.28 46.80
N PHE A 323 -24.92 -34.99 46.83
CA PHE A 323 -23.66 -34.44 46.31
C PHE A 323 -22.72 -33.94 47.44
N GLY A 324 -23.14 -34.07 48.71
CA GLY A 324 -22.45 -33.57 49.92
C GLY A 324 -23.04 -32.24 50.42
N TRP A 325 -23.10 -32.03 51.75
CA TRP A 325 -23.63 -30.79 52.34
C TRP A 325 -22.52 -29.85 52.76
N LEU A 326 -22.37 -28.70 52.10
CA LEU A 326 -21.40 -27.69 52.52
C LEU A 326 -21.86 -26.26 52.22
N SER A 327 -21.84 -25.39 53.22
CA SER A 327 -22.08 -23.95 53.05
C SER A 327 -21.14 -23.34 52.01
N LYS A 328 -21.70 -22.69 51.00
CA LYS A 328 -20.96 -22.06 49.91
C LYS A 328 -21.65 -20.82 49.40
N LYS A 329 -20.86 -19.96 48.76
CA LYS A 329 -21.32 -18.87 47.93
C LYS A 329 -20.76 -19.05 46.53
N LEU A 330 -21.62 -19.13 45.53
CA LEU A 330 -21.22 -19.35 44.15
C LEU A 330 -22.02 -18.46 43.20
N ARG A 331 -21.35 -18.00 42.15
CA ARG A 331 -21.97 -17.31 41.02
C ARG A 331 -21.97 -18.25 39.83
N VAL A 332 -23.13 -18.42 39.21
CA VAL A 332 -23.31 -19.21 37.98
C VAL A 332 -23.54 -18.25 36.83
N ASP A 333 -22.62 -18.28 35.88
CA ASP A 333 -22.63 -17.40 34.72
C ASP A 333 -23.23 -18.10 33.49
N TRP A 334 -23.24 -19.43 33.46
CA TRP A 334 -23.83 -20.25 32.40
C TRP A 334 -24.33 -21.59 32.92
N CYS A 335 -25.52 -22.00 32.48
CA CYS A 335 -26.06 -23.34 32.69
C CYS A 335 -26.79 -23.77 31.42
N GLY A 336 -26.25 -24.75 30.70
CA GLY A 336 -26.67 -25.07 29.32
C GLY A 336 -26.73 -26.57 29.04
N LEU A 337 -27.53 -26.92 28.03
CA LEU A 337 -27.63 -28.26 27.45
C LEU A 337 -27.79 -28.10 25.95
N ARG A 338 -26.91 -28.73 25.17
CA ARG A 338 -26.95 -28.67 23.70
C ARG A 338 -26.72 -30.04 23.08
N VAL A 339 -27.09 -30.18 21.81
CA VAL A 339 -26.73 -31.37 21.02
C VAL A 339 -25.21 -31.42 20.84
N ALA A 340 -24.62 -32.61 20.99
CA ALA A 340 -23.19 -32.82 20.71
C ALA A 340 -22.92 -32.77 19.21
N THR A 341 -21.79 -32.19 18.82
CA THR A 341 -21.32 -32.20 17.43
C THR A 341 -20.85 -33.60 17.03
N GLU A 342 -20.85 -33.91 15.73
CA GLU A 342 -20.41 -35.22 15.21
C GLU A 342 -18.98 -35.57 15.67
N THR A 343 -18.10 -34.56 15.74
CA THR A 343 -16.73 -34.70 16.24
C THR A 343 -16.68 -35.07 17.73
N GLU A 344 -17.46 -34.40 18.58
CA GLU A 344 -17.54 -34.71 20.02
C GLU A 344 -18.10 -36.13 20.26
N VAL A 345 -19.06 -36.56 19.43
CA VAL A 345 -19.64 -37.91 19.49
C VAL A 345 -18.63 -38.98 19.07
N ARG A 346 -17.84 -38.71 18.02
CA ARG A 346 -16.79 -39.60 17.52
C ARG A 346 -15.67 -39.76 18.54
N ASP A 347 -15.18 -38.65 19.10
CA ASP A 347 -13.99 -38.62 19.93
C ASP A 347 -14.29 -38.91 21.41
N LYS A 348 -15.58 -39.06 21.77
CA LYS A 348 -16.06 -39.31 23.14
C LYS A 348 -15.54 -38.30 24.16
N THR A 349 -15.26 -37.09 23.70
CA THR A 349 -14.75 -35.99 24.51
C THR A 349 -15.34 -34.69 24.01
N VAL A 350 -15.59 -33.77 24.93
CA VAL A 350 -15.97 -32.41 24.56
C VAL A 350 -14.68 -31.63 24.36
N LEU A 351 -14.40 -31.24 23.11
CA LEU A 351 -13.24 -30.42 22.81
C LEU A 351 -13.41 -29.08 23.55
N GLY A 352 -12.44 -28.72 24.39
CA GLY A 352 -12.45 -27.46 25.10
C GLY A 352 -12.60 -26.26 24.14
N PRO A 353 -13.16 -25.13 24.59
CA PRO A 353 -13.36 -23.97 23.73
C PRO A 353 -12.02 -23.57 23.11
N MET A 354 -11.95 -23.54 21.78
CA MET A 354 -10.78 -23.12 20.99
C MET A 354 -10.45 -21.62 21.18
N GLU A 355 -10.91 -20.95 22.25
CA GLU A 355 -10.69 -19.54 22.54
C GLU A 355 -9.20 -19.18 22.60
N ALA A 356 -8.37 -20.06 23.18
CA ALA A 356 -6.92 -19.88 23.19
C ALA A 356 -6.31 -19.98 21.78
N THR A 357 -6.86 -20.84 20.92
CA THR A 357 -6.42 -21.04 19.55
C THR A 357 -6.90 -19.93 18.62
N VAL A 358 -8.11 -19.41 18.79
CA VAL A 358 -8.65 -18.29 17.98
C VAL A 358 -7.97 -16.98 18.38
N SER A 359 -7.67 -16.77 19.66
CA SER A 359 -6.87 -15.63 20.13
C SER A 359 -5.43 -15.72 19.62
N SER A 360 -4.79 -16.90 19.68
CA SER A 360 -3.45 -17.09 19.11
C SER A 360 -3.44 -16.96 17.59
N HIS A 361 -4.45 -17.49 16.89
CA HIS A 361 -4.60 -17.33 15.45
C HIS A 361 -4.91 -15.90 15.07
N SER A 362 -5.72 -15.15 15.84
CA SER A 362 -6.01 -13.73 15.57
C SER A 362 -4.79 -12.85 15.84
N ALA A 363 -4.03 -13.12 16.90
CA ALA A 363 -2.77 -12.43 17.16
C ALA A 363 -1.71 -12.77 16.10
N THR A 364 -1.66 -14.03 15.66
CA THR A 364 -0.79 -14.48 14.56
C THR A 364 -1.23 -13.89 13.23
N LEU A 365 -2.54 -13.80 12.95
CA LEU A 365 -3.12 -13.17 11.76
C LEU A 365 -2.89 -11.67 11.76
N ALA A 366 -3.08 -10.97 12.88
CA ALA A 366 -2.76 -9.54 13.00
C ALA A 366 -1.25 -9.29 12.87
N THR A 367 -0.41 -10.18 13.40
CA THR A 367 1.05 -10.13 13.23
C THR A 367 1.44 -10.48 11.79
N HIS A 368 0.77 -11.42 11.14
CA HIS A 368 0.98 -11.77 9.74
C HIS A 368 0.46 -10.69 8.80
N ASP A 369 -0.67 -10.02 9.08
CA ASP A 369 -1.20 -8.90 8.30
C ASP A 369 -0.30 -7.68 8.44
N ALA A 370 0.16 -7.35 9.67
CA ALA A 370 1.13 -6.29 9.89
C ALA A 370 2.50 -6.61 9.26
N ARG A 371 2.91 -7.89 9.24
CA ARG A 371 4.16 -8.34 8.58
C ARG A 371 4.01 -8.46 7.06
N LEU A 372 2.86 -8.86 6.52
CA LEU A 372 2.60 -8.90 5.08
C LEU A 372 2.50 -7.48 4.50
N ALA A 373 1.89 -6.55 5.24
CA ALA A 373 1.89 -5.13 4.88
C ALA A 373 3.29 -4.48 4.95
N SER A 374 4.21 -5.01 5.75
CA SER A 374 5.55 -4.44 5.96
C SER A 374 6.71 -5.18 5.27
N TRP A 375 6.46 -6.29 4.56
CA TRP A 375 7.53 -7.05 3.89
C TRP A 375 7.39 -7.11 2.37
N LEU A 376 6.19 -6.90 1.83
CA LEU A 376 5.96 -6.89 0.40
C LEU A 376 4.76 -5.98 0.12
N GLN A 377 4.99 -4.67 0.18
CA GLN A 377 3.97 -3.77 -0.33
C GLN A 377 3.97 -3.93 -1.85
N ARG A 378 2.92 -4.57 -2.36
CA ARG A 378 2.44 -4.25 -3.70
C ARG A 378 1.95 -2.80 -3.64
N THR A 379 2.84 -1.82 -3.71
CA THR A 379 2.46 -0.40 -3.68
C THR A 379 1.56 -0.07 -4.86
N SER A 380 1.74 -0.80 -5.95
CA SER A 380 0.74 -0.94 -6.98
C SER A 380 0.87 -2.26 -7.72
N ALA A 381 -0.22 -3.01 -7.78
CA ALA A 381 -0.40 -4.05 -8.78
C ALA A 381 -1.62 -3.68 -9.62
N GLY A 382 -1.35 -2.78 -10.56
CA GLY A 382 -2.12 -2.73 -11.78
C GLY A 382 -1.54 -3.72 -12.79
N PRO A 383 -2.20 -3.90 -13.93
CA PRO A 383 -1.80 -4.85 -14.97
C PRO A 383 -0.40 -4.63 -15.60
N ALA A 384 0.38 -3.61 -15.22
CA ALA A 384 1.56 -3.14 -15.96
C ALA A 384 2.87 -3.01 -15.15
N ARG A 385 2.86 -3.30 -13.85
CA ARG A 385 4.05 -3.16 -13.01
C ARG A 385 3.98 -4.17 -11.87
N ALA A 386 5.05 -4.94 -11.72
CA ALA A 386 5.37 -5.56 -10.45
C ALA A 386 6.34 -4.59 -9.76
N GLU A 387 5.77 -3.56 -9.14
CA GLU A 387 6.53 -2.71 -8.25
C GLU A 387 6.58 -3.46 -6.92
N ILE A 388 7.76 -3.98 -6.65
CA ILE A 388 8.09 -4.52 -5.35
C ILE A 388 8.84 -3.39 -4.67
N GLU A 389 8.09 -2.67 -3.85
CA GLU A 389 8.66 -1.71 -2.92
C GLU A 389 8.76 -2.41 -1.58
N MET A 390 9.97 -2.41 -1.04
CA MET A 390 10.24 -2.94 0.28
C MET A 390 10.85 -1.81 1.10
N PHE A 391 10.22 -1.44 2.21
CA PHE A 391 10.67 -0.37 3.09
C PHE A 391 10.67 -0.84 4.55
N ALA A 392 11.49 -0.22 5.40
CA ALA A 392 11.48 -0.45 6.84
C ALA A 392 10.86 0.75 7.57
N LEU A 393 10.05 0.49 8.59
CA LEU A 393 9.41 1.54 9.41
C LEU A 393 10.15 1.76 10.74
N ASP A 394 10.12 2.97 11.28
CA ASP A 394 10.52 3.25 12.67
C ASP A 394 9.45 2.82 13.70
N SER A 395 9.76 2.97 14.99
CA SER A 395 8.81 2.70 16.10
C SER A 395 7.58 3.61 16.10
N SER A 396 7.55 4.63 15.24
CA SER A 396 6.44 5.55 15.05
C SER A 396 5.68 5.30 13.74
N GLY A 397 6.08 4.30 12.94
CA GLY A 397 5.42 3.90 11.70
C GLY A 397 5.86 4.66 10.45
N ASN A 398 6.96 5.42 10.46
CA ASN A 398 7.45 6.15 9.29
C ASN A 398 8.49 5.36 8.50
N PRO A 399 8.49 5.38 7.15
CA PRO A 399 9.52 4.75 6.34
C PRO A 399 10.87 5.41 6.59
N THR A 400 11.82 4.58 7.02
CA THR A 400 13.19 4.99 7.35
C THR A 400 14.21 4.47 6.34
N SER A 401 13.83 3.53 5.46
CA SER A 401 14.61 3.07 4.32
C SER A 401 13.71 2.45 3.23
N GLU A 402 14.16 2.45 1.97
CA GLU A 402 13.41 1.97 0.80
C GLU A 402 14.33 1.18 -0.15
N ILE A 403 13.86 0.03 -0.62
CA ILE A 403 14.38 -0.73 -1.76
C ILE A 403 13.33 -0.63 -2.86
N ASN A 404 13.62 0.20 -3.84
CA ASN A 404 12.91 0.24 -5.12
C ASN A 404 13.53 -0.76 -6.08
N LEU A 405 13.03 -2.00 -6.07
CA LEU A 405 13.38 -2.96 -7.11
C LEU A 405 12.37 -2.87 -8.24
N ARG A 406 12.74 -2.00 -9.19
CA ARG A 406 12.81 -2.44 -10.58
C ARG A 406 14.05 -3.33 -10.67
N ALA A 407 13.92 -4.58 -11.12
CA ALA A 407 14.77 -5.69 -10.66
C ALA A 407 16.32 -5.54 -10.81
N ARG A 408 17.03 -6.30 -9.95
CA ARG A 408 18.51 -6.39 -9.75
C ARG A 408 19.32 -6.74 -11.00
N ALA A 409 18.73 -7.55 -11.84
CA ALA A 409 19.02 -7.66 -13.23
C ALA A 409 17.63 -7.82 -13.81
N ILE A 410 17.22 -6.89 -14.68
CA ILE A 410 16.07 -7.14 -15.55
C ILE A 410 16.65 -7.87 -16.73
N SER A 411 16.89 -9.17 -16.56
CA SER A 411 17.25 -10.02 -17.67
C SER A 411 15.98 -10.17 -18.52
N LEU A 412 15.96 -9.49 -19.67
CA LEU A 412 14.92 -9.66 -20.67
C LEU A 412 15.42 -10.67 -21.70
N GLY A 413 14.70 -11.77 -21.86
CA GLY A 413 15.05 -12.82 -22.83
C GLY A 413 14.35 -14.14 -22.51
N ASP A 414 13.97 -14.89 -23.56
CA ASP A 414 13.22 -16.15 -23.44
C ASP A 414 14.13 -17.35 -23.09
N VAL A 415 15.42 -17.29 -23.43
CA VAL A 415 16.37 -18.39 -23.17
C VAL A 415 17.82 -18.00 -22.87
N ASP A 416 18.18 -16.72 -22.85
CA ASP A 416 19.48 -16.20 -22.37
C ASP A 416 19.38 -14.68 -22.09
N GLU A 417 20.27 -14.10 -21.27
CA GLU A 417 20.25 -12.68 -20.89
C GLU A 417 20.55 -11.74 -22.10
N VAL A 418 19.53 -11.10 -22.71
CA VAL A 418 19.73 -10.20 -23.88
C VAL A 418 20.15 -8.79 -23.48
N LEU A 419 19.60 -8.27 -22.38
CA LEU A 419 20.00 -7.01 -21.75
C LEU A 419 20.13 -7.25 -20.24
N SER A 420 21.30 -6.99 -19.67
CA SER A 420 21.51 -7.07 -18.22
C SER A 420 22.25 -5.84 -17.71
N VAL A 421 21.69 -5.23 -16.68
CA VAL A 421 22.38 -4.23 -15.87
C VAL A 421 22.84 -4.93 -14.63
N GLN A 422 24.13 -5.25 -14.60
CA GLN A 422 24.75 -6.05 -13.57
C GLN A 422 26.11 -5.45 -13.25
N ASP A 423 26.37 -5.17 -11.98
CA ASP A 423 27.69 -4.74 -11.48
C ASP A 423 28.25 -3.48 -12.17
N GLY A 424 27.36 -2.50 -12.43
CA GLY A 424 27.73 -1.24 -13.10
C GLY A 424 28.04 -1.42 -14.59
N ARG A 425 27.80 -2.62 -15.13
CA ARG A 425 27.94 -2.96 -16.55
C ARG A 425 26.55 -3.11 -17.17
N ALA A 426 26.36 -2.46 -18.32
CA ALA A 426 25.22 -2.73 -19.19
C ALA A 426 25.70 -3.68 -20.30
N THR A 427 25.20 -4.91 -20.29
CA THR A 427 25.54 -5.93 -21.30
C THR A 427 24.39 -6.06 -22.29
N VAL A 428 24.71 -6.02 -23.59
CA VAL A 428 23.77 -6.27 -24.69
C VAL A 428 24.30 -7.47 -25.47
N SER A 429 23.54 -8.57 -25.50
CA SER A 429 23.93 -9.82 -26.17
C SER A 429 23.60 -9.83 -27.68
N GLY A 430 23.56 -8.64 -28.30
CA GLY A 430 23.18 -8.42 -29.70
C GLY A 430 23.52 -6.98 -30.15
N ASP A 431 22.95 -6.55 -31.28
CA ASP A 431 23.18 -5.20 -31.81
C ASP A 431 22.49 -4.12 -30.97
N LEU A 432 23.20 -3.00 -30.72
CA LEU A 432 22.64 -1.80 -30.10
C LEU A 432 22.25 -0.77 -31.18
N TYR A 433 20.97 -0.73 -31.55
CA TYR A 433 20.43 0.25 -32.51
C TYR A 433 20.07 1.59 -31.84
N VAL A 434 20.96 2.58 -31.92
CA VAL A 434 20.74 3.92 -31.34
C VAL A 434 20.17 4.87 -32.41
N GLN A 435 18.85 5.11 -32.40
CA GLN A 435 18.19 5.97 -33.40
C GLN A 435 18.38 7.48 -33.13
N GLN A 436 17.76 7.99 -32.06
CA GLN A 436 17.85 9.41 -31.65
C GLN A 436 18.74 9.61 -30.41
N GLY A 437 19.05 8.51 -29.72
CA GLY A 437 19.93 8.50 -28.56
C GLY A 437 21.39 8.78 -28.95
N ARG A 438 22.22 8.92 -27.93
CA ARG A 438 23.65 9.15 -28.11
C ARG A 438 24.43 8.34 -27.08
N ILE A 439 25.57 7.83 -27.50
CA ILE A 439 26.58 7.30 -26.60
C ILE A 439 27.57 8.44 -26.38
N VAL A 440 27.61 8.94 -25.14
CA VAL A 440 28.52 10.00 -24.73
C VAL A 440 29.55 9.40 -23.78
N VAL A 441 30.81 9.42 -24.19
CA VAL A 441 31.94 9.09 -23.33
C VAL A 441 32.57 10.39 -22.89
N ASP A 442 32.41 10.72 -21.62
CA ASP A 442 32.86 11.99 -21.03
C ASP A 442 34.00 11.72 -20.04
N THR A 443 35.16 12.33 -20.27
CA THR A 443 36.35 12.21 -19.41
C THR A 443 36.51 13.40 -18.46
N GLY A 444 35.53 14.31 -18.42
CA GLY A 444 35.55 15.56 -17.67
C GLY A 444 36.19 16.72 -18.44
N THR A 445 37.18 16.45 -19.29
CA THR A 445 37.88 17.46 -20.12
C THR A 445 37.59 17.32 -21.60
N HIS A 446 37.35 16.10 -22.06
CA HIS A 446 37.03 15.77 -23.45
C HIS A 446 35.79 14.89 -23.47
N MET A 447 35.12 14.88 -24.61
CA MET A 447 34.00 13.97 -24.84
C MET A 447 34.07 13.36 -26.23
N LYS A 448 33.69 12.08 -26.31
CA LYS A 448 33.35 11.42 -27.56
C LYS A 448 31.84 11.23 -27.60
N VAL A 449 31.25 11.59 -28.72
CA VAL A 449 29.81 11.47 -28.94
C VAL A 449 29.59 10.66 -30.20
N ILE A 450 28.82 9.58 -30.09
CA ILE A 450 28.33 8.80 -31.21
C ILE A 450 26.81 8.87 -31.18
N GLY A 451 26.21 9.32 -32.27
CA GLY A 451 24.76 9.41 -32.35
C GLY A 451 24.30 10.19 -33.57
N ASN A 452 23.07 9.97 -33.98
CA ASN A 452 22.57 10.51 -35.23
C ASN A 452 22.16 11.98 -35.10
N GLY A 453 22.90 12.89 -35.73
CA GLY A 453 22.50 14.28 -35.90
C GLY A 453 22.69 15.15 -34.66
N PHE A 454 23.93 15.55 -34.40
CA PHE A 454 24.29 16.51 -33.35
C PHE A 454 25.40 17.48 -33.84
N GLY A 455 25.75 18.46 -33.01
CA GLY A 455 26.57 19.60 -33.41
C GLY A 455 25.74 20.83 -33.76
N SER A 456 26.44 21.93 -34.00
CA SER A 456 25.92 23.25 -34.34
C SER A 456 24.90 23.27 -35.49
N ALA A 457 25.03 22.34 -36.45
CA ALA A 457 24.09 22.16 -37.56
C ALA A 457 23.44 20.77 -37.56
N GLY A 458 23.58 20.00 -36.48
CA GLY A 458 23.11 18.61 -36.42
C GLY A 458 23.81 17.70 -37.44
N GLN A 459 25.04 18.03 -37.82
CA GLN A 459 25.78 17.45 -38.93
C GLN A 459 26.53 16.15 -38.58
N PHE A 460 26.87 15.93 -37.30
CA PHE A 460 27.73 14.83 -36.89
C PHE A 460 26.97 13.52 -36.64
N VAL A 461 27.65 12.41 -36.94
CA VAL A 461 27.36 11.06 -36.45
C VAL A 461 28.40 10.59 -35.43
N GLU A 462 29.61 11.14 -35.51
CA GLU A 462 30.68 10.97 -34.53
C GLU A 462 31.46 12.27 -34.35
N TRP A 463 31.83 12.61 -33.13
CA TRP A 463 32.63 13.78 -32.81
C TRP A 463 33.46 13.53 -31.55
N PHE A 464 34.70 14.00 -31.56
CA PHE A 464 35.61 13.97 -30.43
C PHE A 464 36.31 15.32 -30.28
N GLY A 465 36.35 15.85 -29.06
CA GLY A 465 36.99 17.12 -28.74
C GLY A 465 36.75 17.54 -27.29
N PRO A 466 36.99 18.81 -26.94
CA PRO A 466 36.78 19.32 -25.58
C PRO A 466 35.34 19.13 -25.10
N LYS A 467 35.16 18.86 -23.80
CA LYS A 467 33.83 18.73 -23.20
C LYS A 467 33.07 20.03 -23.33
N MET A 468 31.91 19.98 -23.98
CA MET A 468 31.04 21.14 -24.16
C MET A 468 29.59 20.70 -24.42
N ALA A 469 28.67 21.67 -24.48
CA ALA A 469 27.31 21.36 -24.89
C ALA A 469 27.27 20.83 -26.33
N LEU A 470 26.47 19.80 -26.59
CA LEU A 470 26.45 19.06 -27.86
C LEU A 470 26.07 19.91 -29.08
N ASN A 471 25.32 21.00 -28.87
CA ASN A 471 24.97 21.97 -29.91
C ASN A 471 26.10 22.95 -30.23
N LEU A 472 27.18 22.96 -29.44
CA LEU A 472 28.36 23.80 -29.66
C LEU A 472 29.51 23.02 -30.31
N CYS A 473 29.35 21.72 -30.55
CA CYS A 473 30.29 20.95 -31.35
C CYS A 473 30.28 21.46 -32.79
N THR A 474 31.46 21.75 -33.32
CA THR A 474 31.70 22.25 -34.68
C THR A 474 32.89 21.49 -35.28
N GLU A 475 33.09 21.65 -36.58
CA GLU A 475 34.24 21.10 -37.28
C GLU A 475 35.56 21.74 -36.80
N ALA A 476 35.49 23.01 -36.37
CA ALA A 476 36.66 23.81 -35.98
C ALA A 476 37.18 23.46 -34.57
N ASN A 477 36.30 23.08 -33.66
CA ASN A 477 36.67 22.71 -32.28
C ASN A 477 36.75 21.20 -32.07
N GLY A 478 36.45 20.40 -33.09
CA GLY A 478 36.58 18.94 -33.06
C GLY A 478 38.01 18.50 -33.39
N ASN A 479 38.55 17.62 -32.55
CA ASN A 479 39.82 16.94 -32.82
C ASN A 479 39.64 15.81 -33.85
N ALA A 480 38.45 15.21 -33.93
CA ALA A 480 38.05 14.29 -34.98
C ALA A 480 36.52 14.26 -35.11
N TRP A 481 35.99 14.01 -36.30
CA TRP A 481 34.55 13.91 -36.53
C TRP A 481 34.19 13.15 -37.81
N LEU A 482 32.97 12.63 -37.86
CA LEU A 482 32.31 12.07 -39.04
C LEU A 482 30.93 12.72 -39.16
N LYS A 483 30.60 13.24 -40.34
CA LYS A 483 29.31 13.84 -40.65
C LYS A 483 28.36 12.83 -41.29
N LYS A 484 27.06 13.13 -41.23
CA LYS A 484 25.99 12.34 -41.86
C LYS A 484 26.15 12.19 -43.38
N ASN A 485 26.83 13.14 -44.03
CA ASN A 485 27.08 13.11 -45.47
C ASN A 485 28.33 12.27 -45.85
N GLY A 486 29.00 11.65 -44.88
CA GLY A 486 30.20 10.83 -45.10
C GLY A 486 31.52 11.62 -45.00
N ASP A 487 31.48 12.95 -44.92
CA ASP A 487 32.69 13.74 -44.69
C ASP A 487 33.28 13.40 -43.33
N ALA A 488 34.60 13.22 -43.26
CA ALA A 488 35.29 12.91 -42.02
C ALA A 488 36.57 13.74 -41.86
N TYR A 489 36.90 14.03 -40.61
CA TYR A 489 38.19 14.56 -40.19
C TYR A 489 38.75 13.65 -39.10
N PHE A 490 39.91 13.05 -39.37
CA PHE A 490 40.63 12.22 -38.41
C PHE A 490 41.88 13.01 -38.02
N GLY A 491 41.86 13.74 -36.90
CA GLY A 491 43.00 14.55 -36.48
C GLY A 491 44.30 13.75 -36.39
N GLY A 492 45.41 14.34 -36.87
CA GLY A 492 46.73 13.71 -36.96
C GLY A 492 47.24 13.57 -38.41
N THR A 493 48.51 13.19 -38.59
CA THR A 493 49.08 12.94 -39.93
C THR A 493 48.66 11.55 -40.41
N LEU A 494 47.60 11.49 -41.19
CA LEU A 494 47.26 10.30 -41.97
C LEU A 494 48.35 10.13 -43.04
N SER A 495 49.26 9.15 -42.90
CA SER A 495 50.17 8.76 -44.00
C SER A 495 49.40 7.91 -45.01
N ALA A 496 48.41 8.52 -45.66
CA ALA A 496 47.64 7.95 -46.75
C ALA A 496 47.70 8.94 -47.91
N GLY A 497 48.34 8.55 -49.00
CA GLY A 497 48.48 9.40 -50.19
C GLY A 497 49.91 9.75 -50.61
N ILE A 498 50.93 8.96 -50.26
CA ILE A 498 52.26 9.13 -50.90
C ILE A 498 52.08 8.92 -52.40
N LEU A 499 52.06 10.02 -53.16
CA LEU A 499 52.08 9.99 -54.61
C LEU A 499 53.31 9.19 -55.04
N LYS A 500 53.13 8.20 -55.91
CA LYS A 500 54.23 7.37 -56.42
C LYS A 500 54.24 7.37 -57.94
N ASN A 501 55.43 7.47 -58.53
CA ASN A 501 55.65 7.21 -59.95
C ASN A 501 56.78 6.18 -60.08
N ALA A 502 56.50 5.05 -60.71
CA ALA A 502 57.43 3.94 -60.86
C ALA A 502 57.52 3.50 -62.32
N VAL A 503 58.75 3.36 -62.82
CA VAL A 503 59.02 2.90 -64.18
C VAL A 503 60.20 1.93 -64.17
N GLN A 504 60.19 0.95 -65.07
CA GLN A 504 61.32 0.04 -65.28
C GLN A 504 61.46 -0.34 -66.76
N THR A 505 62.67 -0.67 -67.19
CA THR A 505 62.96 -1.26 -68.51
C THR A 505 63.41 -2.70 -68.37
N THR A 506 63.05 -3.57 -69.32
CA THR A 506 63.54 -4.95 -69.43
C THR A 506 64.61 -5.12 -70.52
N SER A 507 65.10 -4.01 -71.08
CA SER A 507 66.15 -4.05 -72.10
C SER A 507 67.45 -4.65 -71.56
N THR A 508 67.98 -5.65 -72.28
CA THR A 508 69.24 -6.33 -71.96
C THR A 508 70.47 -5.60 -72.50
N SER A 509 70.29 -4.46 -73.19
CA SER A 509 71.38 -3.61 -73.69
C SER A 509 72.32 -3.16 -72.56
N ALA A 510 73.62 -3.11 -72.84
CA ALA A 510 74.62 -2.57 -71.91
C ALA A 510 74.44 -1.07 -71.63
N ALA A 511 73.65 -0.37 -72.46
CA ALA A 511 73.28 1.04 -72.29
C ALA A 511 71.77 1.21 -72.01
N ALA A 512 71.12 0.21 -71.41
CA ALA A 512 69.69 0.27 -71.10
C ALA A 512 69.37 1.52 -70.25
N SER A 513 68.23 2.13 -70.55
CA SER A 513 67.78 3.33 -69.87
C SER A 513 66.27 3.36 -69.71
N VAL A 514 65.81 4.19 -68.78
CA VAL A 514 64.40 4.38 -68.47
C VAL A 514 64.16 5.81 -67.97
N THR A 515 63.03 6.39 -68.35
CA THR A 515 62.61 7.73 -67.94
C THR A 515 61.25 7.66 -67.25
N THR A 516 61.10 8.31 -66.10
CA THR A 516 59.78 8.49 -65.47
C THR A 516 59.00 9.59 -66.20
N GLY A 517 57.67 9.49 -66.18
CA GLY A 517 56.84 10.68 -66.36
C GLY A 517 57.14 11.76 -65.31
N ALA A 518 56.62 12.98 -65.50
CA ALA A 518 56.77 14.04 -64.51
C ALA A 518 56.13 13.62 -63.18
N PHE A 519 56.88 13.68 -62.09
CA PHE A 519 56.42 13.37 -60.73
C PHE A 519 56.33 14.66 -59.92
N GLY A 520 55.12 14.98 -59.45
CA GLY A 520 54.85 16.14 -58.59
C GLY A 520 54.80 15.77 -57.11
N SER A 521 55.49 16.55 -56.28
CA SER A 521 55.55 16.42 -54.81
C SER A 521 54.86 17.58 -54.09
N ASN A 522 53.90 18.25 -54.75
CA ASN A 522 53.16 19.40 -54.21
C ASN A 522 54.04 20.48 -53.53
N GLY A 523 55.29 20.64 -54.00
CA GLY A 523 56.26 21.59 -53.47
C GLY A 523 57.29 21.02 -52.47
N GLY A 524 57.12 19.80 -51.98
CA GLY A 524 58.06 19.09 -51.09
C GLY A 524 59.24 18.44 -51.81
N ALA A 525 60.18 17.90 -51.03
CA ALA A 525 61.27 17.06 -51.56
C ALA A 525 60.72 15.75 -52.15
N ARG A 526 61.49 15.12 -53.04
CA ARG A 526 61.13 13.84 -53.67
C ARG A 526 62.15 12.78 -53.29
N VAL A 527 61.70 11.64 -52.79
CA VAL A 527 62.55 10.48 -52.55
C VAL A 527 62.57 9.64 -53.80
N VAL A 528 63.75 9.42 -54.39
CA VAL A 528 63.92 8.68 -55.64
C VAL A 528 64.78 7.46 -55.40
N THR A 529 64.20 6.28 -55.56
CA THR A 529 64.88 4.99 -55.47
C THR A 529 65.24 4.52 -56.87
N LEU A 530 66.54 4.44 -57.15
CA LEU A 530 67.12 3.79 -58.33
C LEU A 530 67.39 2.32 -58.02
N SER A 531 67.01 1.40 -58.91
CA SER A 531 67.28 -0.03 -58.77
C SER A 531 67.85 -0.64 -60.05
N TYR A 532 68.64 -1.69 -59.87
CA TYR A 532 69.21 -2.51 -60.93
C TYR A 532 69.14 -3.98 -60.56
N SER A 533 68.81 -4.84 -61.53
CA SER A 533 68.94 -6.28 -61.41
C SER A 533 69.41 -6.87 -62.75
N TYR A 534 70.33 -7.82 -62.70
CA TYR A 534 70.84 -8.55 -63.84
C TYR A 534 70.94 -10.02 -63.47
N SER A 535 70.45 -10.88 -64.36
CA SER A 535 70.63 -12.32 -64.27
C SER A 535 71.00 -12.85 -65.65
N SER A 536 72.01 -13.72 -65.71
CA SER A 536 72.41 -14.37 -66.95
C SER A 536 72.83 -15.81 -66.70
N ASN A 537 72.51 -16.70 -67.63
CA ASN A 537 73.04 -18.06 -67.62
C ASN A 537 73.40 -18.55 -69.02
N GLU A 538 74.27 -19.54 -69.07
CA GLU A 538 74.75 -20.20 -70.28
C GLU A 538 75.02 -21.67 -69.97
N THR A 539 74.79 -22.53 -70.97
CA THR A 539 75.17 -23.93 -70.94
C THR A 539 76.59 -24.10 -71.48
N ILE A 540 77.44 -24.84 -70.77
CA ILE A 540 78.83 -25.10 -71.18
C ILE A 540 79.10 -26.59 -71.30
N LEU A 541 79.97 -26.99 -72.23
CA LEU A 541 80.30 -28.40 -72.47
C LEU A 541 81.61 -28.85 -71.78
N GLY A 542 82.31 -27.94 -71.11
CA GLY A 542 83.64 -28.18 -70.54
C GLY A 542 83.88 -27.42 -69.24
N ALA A 543 85.16 -27.15 -68.94
CA ALA A 543 85.57 -26.49 -67.71
C ALA A 543 84.93 -25.09 -67.53
N CYS A 544 84.69 -24.73 -66.27
CA CYS A 544 84.19 -23.40 -65.93
C CYS A 544 85.16 -22.29 -66.36
N PRO A 545 84.66 -21.19 -66.96
CA PRO A 545 85.50 -20.02 -67.20
C PRO A 545 85.91 -19.38 -65.86
N ALA A 546 87.00 -18.61 -65.88
CA ALA A 546 87.47 -17.88 -64.71
C ALA A 546 86.37 -16.94 -64.18
N SER A 547 86.22 -16.86 -62.85
CA SER A 547 85.25 -15.97 -62.21
C SER A 547 85.50 -14.52 -62.64
N PRO A 548 84.54 -13.85 -63.30
CA PRO A 548 84.72 -12.50 -63.79
C PRO A 548 84.52 -11.48 -62.68
N THR A 549 85.14 -10.30 -62.82
CA THR A 549 84.80 -9.14 -61.99
C THR A 549 83.51 -8.53 -62.49
N MET A 550 82.48 -8.54 -61.65
CA MET A 550 81.15 -8.10 -62.03
C MET A 550 80.87 -6.68 -61.54
N THR A 551 80.77 -5.73 -62.46
CA THR A 551 80.49 -4.33 -62.11
C THR A 551 79.42 -3.71 -63.00
N ALA A 552 78.63 -2.79 -62.44
CA ALA A 552 77.72 -1.96 -63.21
C ALA A 552 77.58 -0.58 -62.56
N SER A 553 77.55 0.47 -63.37
CA SER A 553 77.28 1.83 -62.93
C SER A 553 76.01 2.33 -63.59
N ILE A 554 75.06 2.74 -62.77
CA ILE A 554 73.76 3.25 -63.19
C ILE A 554 73.63 4.68 -62.69
N GLN A 555 73.55 5.63 -63.62
CA GLN A 555 73.48 7.05 -63.33
C GLN A 555 72.02 7.49 -63.29
N LEU A 556 71.65 8.23 -62.24
CA LEU A 556 70.34 8.87 -62.08
C LEU A 556 70.46 10.36 -62.38
N TYR A 557 69.65 10.83 -63.32
CA TYR A 557 69.54 12.22 -63.72
C TYR A 557 68.17 12.79 -63.37
N ARG A 558 68.11 14.07 -63.01
CA ARG A 558 66.90 14.88 -63.04
C ARG A 558 66.73 15.43 -64.45
N GLY A 559 65.71 14.99 -65.17
CA GLY A 559 65.48 15.27 -66.58
C GLY A 559 64.88 14.08 -67.32
N THR A 560 64.68 14.22 -68.62
CA THR A 560 64.13 13.15 -69.47
C THR A 560 65.20 12.28 -70.14
N ASP A 561 66.45 12.74 -70.11
CA ASP A 561 67.61 12.09 -70.72
C ASP A 561 68.93 12.44 -69.98
N ALA A 562 70.06 12.02 -70.55
CA ALA A 562 71.40 12.22 -69.98
C ALA A 562 71.91 13.67 -70.05
N THR A 563 71.18 14.61 -70.66
CA THR A 563 71.52 16.05 -70.65
C THR A 563 71.04 16.75 -69.38
N GLY A 564 70.21 16.07 -68.58
CA GLY A 564 69.73 16.54 -67.28
C GLY A 564 70.83 16.61 -66.20
N VAL A 565 70.43 17.00 -64.99
CA VAL A 565 71.37 17.11 -63.85
C VAL A 565 71.64 15.72 -63.28
N LEU A 566 72.88 15.25 -63.30
CA LEU A 566 73.28 14.02 -62.62
C LEU A 566 73.08 14.19 -61.10
N LEU A 567 72.22 13.36 -60.52
CA LEU A 567 71.90 13.38 -59.09
C LEU A 567 72.80 12.44 -58.30
N THR A 568 72.94 11.20 -58.78
CA THR A 568 73.74 10.18 -58.12
C THR A 568 74.06 9.01 -59.06
N THR A 569 74.96 8.12 -58.63
CA THR A 569 75.31 6.89 -59.35
C THR A 569 75.19 5.69 -58.41
N LEU A 570 74.36 4.71 -58.78
CA LEU A 570 74.35 3.38 -58.17
C LEU A 570 75.51 2.58 -58.77
N ASN A 571 76.45 2.16 -57.93
CA ASN A 571 77.54 1.28 -58.33
C ASN A 571 77.31 -0.13 -57.76
N ILE A 572 77.24 -1.10 -58.65
CA ILE A 572 77.25 -2.52 -58.32
C ILE A 572 78.71 -2.96 -58.42
N THR A 573 79.30 -3.33 -57.28
CA THR A 573 80.70 -3.80 -57.21
C THR A 573 80.82 -5.28 -56.92
N ASN A 574 79.72 -5.92 -56.50
CA ASN A 574 79.68 -7.32 -56.11
C ASN A 574 78.45 -7.98 -56.77
N GLY A 575 78.67 -9.01 -57.57
CA GLY A 575 77.62 -9.93 -58.00
C GLY A 575 78.04 -11.36 -57.75
N THR A 576 77.08 -12.27 -57.82
CA THR A 576 77.28 -13.69 -57.57
C THR A 576 77.56 -14.40 -58.88
N TRP A 577 78.66 -15.15 -58.92
CA TRP A 577 79.02 -16.07 -59.99
C TRP A 577 78.98 -17.50 -59.44
N SER A 578 78.24 -18.39 -60.08
CA SER A 578 78.33 -19.82 -59.84
C SER A 578 78.46 -20.57 -61.15
N CYS A 579 79.31 -21.59 -61.16
CA CYS A 579 79.55 -22.42 -62.33
C CYS A 579 79.74 -23.88 -61.94
N SER A 580 79.17 -24.77 -62.73
CA SER A 580 79.41 -26.22 -62.71
C SER A 580 79.98 -26.64 -64.07
N PRO A 581 81.12 -27.35 -64.12
CA PRO A 581 81.71 -27.78 -65.38
C PRO A 581 80.84 -28.83 -66.08
N GLY A 582 80.90 -28.86 -67.40
CA GLY A 582 80.33 -29.92 -68.23
C GLY A 582 81.37 -30.97 -68.62
N PHE A 583 80.90 -32.16 -69.01
CA PHE A 583 81.73 -33.29 -69.45
C PHE A 583 81.37 -33.79 -70.87
N GLY A 584 80.80 -32.91 -71.70
CA GLY A 584 80.44 -33.18 -73.10
C GLY A 584 79.00 -32.79 -73.43
N GLU A 585 78.57 -33.08 -74.66
CA GLU A 585 77.24 -32.71 -75.18
C GLU A 585 76.07 -33.41 -74.48
N PHE A 586 76.31 -34.58 -73.88
CA PHE A 586 75.30 -35.37 -73.16
C PHE A 586 75.29 -35.10 -71.65
N GLU A 587 76.32 -34.44 -71.11
CA GLU A 587 76.44 -34.01 -69.71
C GLU A 587 76.89 -32.54 -69.65
N PRO A 588 76.06 -31.61 -70.13
CA PRO A 588 76.42 -30.20 -70.12
C PRO A 588 76.41 -29.64 -68.69
N GLY A 589 77.38 -28.77 -68.41
CA GLY A 589 77.41 -27.92 -67.24
C GLY A 589 76.75 -26.57 -67.52
N GLY A 590 76.91 -25.64 -66.60
CA GLY A 590 76.38 -24.31 -66.78
C GLY A 590 76.94 -23.32 -65.78
N TRP A 591 76.81 -22.05 -66.11
CA TRP A 591 77.07 -20.96 -65.19
C TRP A 591 75.85 -20.05 -65.07
N ASN A 592 75.71 -19.43 -63.90
CA ASN A 592 74.74 -18.39 -63.65
C ASN A 592 75.39 -17.21 -62.94
N VAL A 593 74.82 -16.06 -63.24
CA VAL A 593 75.27 -14.76 -62.78
C VAL A 593 74.08 -14.00 -62.27
N ASP A 594 74.19 -13.44 -61.06
CA ASP A 594 73.17 -12.57 -60.49
C ASP A 594 73.82 -11.32 -59.86
N ALA A 595 73.32 -10.15 -60.22
CA ALA A 595 73.77 -8.88 -59.67
C ALA A 595 72.58 -7.95 -59.45
N SER A 596 72.44 -7.39 -58.25
CA SER A 596 71.38 -6.44 -57.97
C SER A 596 71.83 -5.37 -56.99
N GLY A 597 71.13 -4.25 -56.99
CA GLY A 597 71.33 -3.19 -56.02
C GLY A 597 70.26 -2.12 -56.14
N SER A 598 70.19 -1.30 -55.10
CA SER A 598 69.32 -0.13 -55.08
C SER A 598 69.99 1.02 -54.33
N LEU A 599 69.59 2.24 -54.66
CA LEU A 599 70.07 3.47 -54.03
C LEU A 599 68.92 4.46 -53.94
N THR A 600 68.72 5.03 -52.76
CA THR A 600 67.73 6.08 -52.53
C THR A 600 68.43 7.45 -52.49
N TYR A 601 67.87 8.41 -53.22
CA TYR A 601 68.34 9.80 -53.26
C TYR A 601 67.19 10.75 -52.92
N THR A 602 67.41 11.67 -52.00
CA THR A 602 66.44 12.73 -51.69
C THR A 602 66.74 13.96 -52.55
N ASP A 603 65.84 14.24 -53.49
CA ASP A 603 65.87 15.40 -54.35
C ASP A 603 65.22 16.62 -53.66
N ASN A 604 66.07 17.52 -53.17
CA ASN A 604 65.68 18.75 -52.47
C ASN A 604 65.45 19.96 -53.38
N SER A 605 65.42 19.80 -54.71
CA SER A 605 65.32 20.95 -55.64
C SER A 605 64.01 21.74 -55.56
N GLY A 606 62.97 21.23 -54.88
CA GLY A 606 61.66 21.87 -54.81
C GLY A 606 60.95 21.97 -56.17
N GLY A 607 59.73 22.54 -56.19
CA GLY A 607 58.95 22.81 -57.41
C GLY A 607 57.83 21.79 -57.74
N ALA A 608 56.99 22.14 -58.73
CA ALA A 608 55.72 21.44 -59.00
C ALA A 608 55.88 20.01 -59.56
N SER A 609 56.92 19.71 -60.35
CA SER A 609 57.17 18.36 -60.89
C SER A 609 58.59 18.19 -61.45
N ALA A 610 59.16 16.98 -61.37
CA ALA A 610 60.38 16.59 -62.07
C ALA A 610 60.26 15.18 -62.69
N SER A 611 60.92 14.97 -63.83
CA SER A 611 61.16 13.64 -64.39
C SER A 611 62.55 13.16 -63.99
N TYR A 612 62.69 11.83 -63.89
CA TYR A 612 63.94 11.17 -63.59
C TYR A 612 64.31 10.22 -64.71
N PHE A 613 65.57 10.28 -65.12
CA PHE A 613 66.14 9.41 -66.14
C PHE A 613 67.26 8.58 -65.53
N ALA A 614 67.24 7.28 -65.75
CA ALA A 614 68.30 6.39 -65.34
C ALA A 614 68.87 5.66 -66.54
N ARG A 615 70.19 5.56 -66.60
CA ARG A 615 70.91 4.84 -67.67
C ARG A 615 72.09 4.07 -67.09
N ILE A 616 72.30 2.88 -67.62
CA ILE A 616 73.54 2.14 -67.42
C ILE A 616 74.66 2.86 -68.18
N SER A 617 75.63 3.39 -67.46
CA SER A 617 76.78 4.11 -68.01
C SER A 617 77.96 3.19 -68.28
N ALA A 618 78.13 2.14 -67.47
CA ALA A 618 79.09 1.08 -67.68
C ALA A 618 78.55 -0.24 -67.12
N ARG A 619 78.79 -1.35 -67.82
CA ARG A 619 78.44 -2.70 -67.37
C ARG A 619 79.51 -3.70 -67.80
N ASN A 620 80.12 -4.35 -66.82
CA ASN A 620 80.98 -5.51 -67.00
C ASN A 620 80.30 -6.72 -66.35
N MET A 621 79.52 -7.45 -67.14
CA MET A 621 78.77 -8.64 -66.70
C MET A 621 78.90 -9.73 -67.78
N PRO A 622 79.05 -11.00 -67.41
CA PRO A 622 78.97 -12.11 -68.36
C PRO A 622 77.63 -12.15 -69.06
N VAL A 623 77.65 -12.38 -70.37
CA VAL A 623 76.47 -12.44 -71.23
C VAL A 623 76.35 -13.86 -71.76
N GLY A 624 75.28 -14.54 -71.35
CA GLY A 624 74.95 -15.90 -71.77
C GLY A 624 73.74 -15.92 -72.69
N THR A 625 73.19 -17.10 -72.92
CA THR A 625 72.09 -17.35 -73.85
C THR A 625 70.80 -16.75 -73.30
N ASN A 626 70.60 -16.85 -71.98
CA ASN A 626 69.45 -16.29 -71.30
C ASN A 626 69.89 -15.11 -70.45
N VAL A 627 69.50 -13.89 -70.85
CA VAL A 627 69.80 -12.66 -70.12
C VAL A 627 68.52 -11.98 -69.71
N THR A 628 68.41 -11.64 -68.43
CA THR A 628 67.39 -10.76 -67.88
C THR A 628 68.07 -9.55 -67.26
N GLN A 629 67.62 -8.35 -67.61
CA GLN A 629 68.09 -7.11 -66.99
C GLN A 629 66.92 -6.19 -66.68
N ARG A 630 66.99 -5.49 -65.55
CA ARG A 630 66.08 -4.41 -65.20
C ARG A 630 66.83 -3.21 -64.64
N VAL A 631 66.40 -2.02 -65.06
CA VAL A 631 66.71 -0.74 -64.42
C VAL A 631 65.37 -0.13 -64.03
N GLY A 632 65.22 0.27 -62.78
CA GLY A 632 63.98 0.82 -62.24
C GLY A 632 64.20 2.15 -61.53
N ILE A 633 63.20 3.03 -61.61
CA ILE A 633 63.13 4.26 -60.82
C ILE A 633 61.78 4.28 -60.13
N VAL A 634 61.78 4.56 -58.82
CA VAL A 634 60.58 4.82 -58.05
C VAL A 634 60.74 6.18 -57.38
N SER A 635 59.86 7.12 -57.70
CA SER A 635 59.80 8.42 -57.07
C SER A 635 58.57 8.48 -56.15
N THR A 636 58.78 8.93 -54.92
CA THR A 636 57.74 9.18 -53.93
C THR A 636 57.89 10.56 -53.32
N GLU A 637 56.81 11.08 -52.77
CA GLU A 637 56.88 12.25 -51.89
C GLU A 637 57.68 11.88 -50.63
N ALA A 638 58.50 12.82 -50.15
CA ALA A 638 59.39 12.63 -49.01
C ALA A 638 58.65 12.67 -47.66
#